data_AF-A0A2Z2CG60-F1
#
_entry.id   AF-A0A2Z2CG60-F1
#
_cell.length_a   1.000
_cell.length_b   1.000
_cell.length_c   1.000
_cell.angle_alpha   90.00
_cell.angle_beta   90.00
_cell.angle_gamma   90.00
#
_symmetry.space_group_name_H-M   'P 1'
#
loop_
_entity.id
_entity.type
_entity.pdbx_description
1 polymer ?
#
loop_
_entity_poly.entity_id
_entity_poly.type
_entity_poly.pdbx_seq_one_letter_code
_entity_poly.pdbx_strand_id
1 'polypeptide(L)'
;MEATAVSIGRSVLKGALGFAKSTLVEEVSLQLGVQRDQAFIRDELEMMNSFLMAANDEKDDNKVVRTWVKQVRDVAYDVEDCLQDFAVRLGGKSSTWWLSPHTLWERRRIAKQMKELRGKVEDVSQRNMRYQLIKDSKPTVATNVTPSSTARATMSGAQEERWQHEKAIDHLVRLVKTKVDERRVIAVWGTSGDIREMSIVGGAYDHLKRNNKFECCAWVNLMHPLNPTKLLQTIVRQFYVRSLQEAGKATPSCQILSSMLIKEDQGLGFRVLRSMLMKEDHLNDEFNKYLSDKCYLIVLNDLSTAEEWKQIKMLFPDNKKGSRIIVFTQQVEVASFCARTEEVAPEHMQLFADQTLYAFHCKGAKDGVDSMEDSSNLNEDTTYNAVEGKSLTCTYSMVTAFKESEIVGRVDEIKEIIELISKGSQQLEKISVWGMGGIGKTTLIQNVYRSEKVKKMFDKHACVTIMRPFNLNDLLMSLVRQLEDSKTSGGKELVSILEGKKYLIVLDDVLFTTEWDAIESYFPATETGSRIIITTRHESIAKHCSGDQQGKMYQLNRLGDNDAKNLFAKKVFKESVNLDQQDLELIKEAKPILKKCNGLPLAIVTIGGFLASRPKTTLEWRKLNEHISAELETNPGLEAIRAVLNISYDGLPYHLKSCFLYLSIFPEDGKISRKRLVRRWCAEGYSRELWDKSAEEIANNYFFELIDRSMILPTQNSTYSSRGADSCQIHDIMREIAILKSKEENLVLRLEGGPRLYNHDTVRHISITNSSEDWETDVGELKTTVDMSRIRSLTVFGMWRPFFISDKMQLLQVLDLEDTNGVYDHHIKQIGKLLHLRYLSLRGCRDITYLPDSLGNLRQLETLDVRGTCILRLQKTIINLRKLKYLRAVPNLSDPYEDIAEKLPELIRNRLCISATVLLALCVLCSASAICKFDVGISTRDLCTLCCCSILPAIAMRLDGNGVVAPRGLRRLTALHTLGVVDISWQPSILQDIKRLIQLRKLGVSGVNKKNSKKFLSALVALSRLESLSLISKGKPGLWGCLDADEKFSPPKNLKTLKLQGNLVGLPKWIGQLNNLVKLKLSETGLKDHDAAIQVLGKLRNLTILCLLGKSFHSLEGGELNFSEGSFKSLVVLELDLSGSKCVKFQQGAFHNLELLELDCEPRELSAGHIEEIKTKFSGLEFLPRIKEVRLQGYFYGSCDTRKLKEDLLAQLSENPKKPILKTSR
;
A
#
# COMPACT_ATOMS: atom_id res chain seq x y z
N MET A 1 -3.54 -3.79 -14.94
CA MET A 1 -3.53 -5.19 -14.45
C MET A 1 -2.19 -5.90 -14.68
N GLU A 2 -1.60 -5.89 -15.88
CA GLU A 2 -0.30 -6.55 -16.15
C GLU A 2 0.88 -5.99 -15.36
N ALA A 3 0.89 -4.67 -15.13
CA ALA A 3 1.87 -4.00 -14.28
C ALA A 3 1.93 -4.55 -12.84
N THR A 4 0.92 -5.27 -12.38
CA THR A 4 0.92 -5.90 -11.05
C THR A 4 1.59 -7.27 -11.05
N ALA A 5 1.19 -8.14 -11.97
CA ALA A 5 1.81 -9.45 -12.12
C ALA A 5 3.31 -9.32 -12.44
N VAL A 6 3.68 -8.40 -13.34
CA VAL A 6 5.09 -8.12 -13.72
C VAL A 6 5.87 -7.59 -12.53
N SER A 7 5.30 -6.65 -11.78
CA SER A 7 5.90 -6.08 -10.58
C SER A 7 6.18 -7.13 -9.50
N ILE A 8 5.19 -7.98 -9.20
CA ILE A 8 5.32 -9.05 -8.21
C ILE A 8 6.33 -10.09 -8.70
N GLY A 9 6.21 -10.51 -9.96
CA GLY A 9 7.17 -11.41 -10.61
C GLY A 9 8.61 -10.89 -10.50
N ARG A 10 8.84 -9.61 -10.79
CA ARG A 10 10.15 -8.95 -10.66
C ARG A 10 10.66 -8.96 -9.22
N SER A 11 9.81 -8.64 -8.24
CA SER A 11 10.19 -8.63 -6.83
C SER A 11 10.66 -10.02 -6.36
N VAL A 12 9.89 -11.05 -6.69
CA VAL A 12 10.19 -12.45 -6.35
C VAL A 12 11.42 -12.95 -7.09
N LEU A 13 11.56 -12.62 -8.37
CA LEU A 13 12.67 -13.05 -9.21
C LEU A 13 14.00 -12.43 -8.78
N LYS A 14 14.02 -11.11 -8.50
CA LYS A 14 15.16 -10.47 -7.84
C LYS A 14 15.45 -11.13 -6.49
N GLY A 15 14.38 -11.61 -5.85
CA GLY A 15 14.42 -12.35 -4.62
C GLY A 15 15.26 -13.62 -4.71
N ALA A 16 14.82 -14.51 -5.60
CA ALA A 16 15.47 -15.77 -5.95
C ALA A 16 16.89 -15.56 -6.49
N LEU A 17 17.08 -14.59 -7.38
CA LEU A 17 18.39 -14.26 -7.97
C LEU A 17 19.39 -13.82 -6.90
N GLY A 18 18.98 -12.97 -5.96
CA GLY A 18 19.84 -12.55 -4.85
C GLY A 18 20.26 -13.73 -3.97
N PHE A 19 19.39 -14.73 -3.79
CA PHE A 19 19.72 -15.92 -3.03
C PHE A 19 20.62 -16.88 -3.83
N ALA A 20 20.35 -17.05 -5.12
CA ALA A 20 21.18 -17.83 -6.03
C ALA A 20 22.61 -17.26 -6.14
N LYS A 21 22.78 -15.93 -6.05
CA LYS A 21 24.08 -15.24 -6.01
C LYS A 21 24.74 -15.23 -4.62
N SER A 22 24.13 -15.83 -3.60
CA SER A 22 24.68 -15.77 -2.24
C SER A 22 25.87 -16.71 -2.07
N THR A 23 26.89 -16.25 -1.35
CA THR A 23 28.11 -17.03 -1.05
C THR A 23 27.80 -18.35 -0.33
N LEU A 24 26.74 -18.38 0.48
CA LEU A 24 26.28 -19.58 1.15
C LEU A 24 25.79 -20.64 0.15
N VAL A 25 25.02 -20.23 -0.86
CA VAL A 25 24.51 -21.14 -1.89
C VAL A 25 25.63 -21.61 -2.80
N GLU A 26 26.58 -20.75 -3.14
CA GLU A 26 27.77 -21.14 -3.91
C GLU A 26 28.59 -22.21 -3.17
N GLU A 27 28.87 -22.01 -1.88
CA GLU A 27 29.59 -22.98 -1.04
C GLU A 27 28.83 -24.31 -0.93
N VAL A 28 27.51 -24.26 -0.68
CA VAL A 28 26.67 -25.47 -0.64
C VAL A 28 26.66 -26.19 -1.98
N SER A 29 26.56 -25.46 -3.09
CA SER A 29 26.54 -26.04 -4.43
C SER A 29 27.88 -26.68 -4.79
N LEU A 30 28.99 -26.08 -4.34
CA LEU A 30 30.33 -26.63 -4.47
C LEU A 30 30.48 -27.95 -3.71
N GLN A 31 30.04 -27.98 -2.45
CA GLN A 31 30.11 -29.17 -1.61
C GLN A 31 29.21 -30.32 -2.10
N LEU A 32 28.15 -30.02 -2.84
CA LEU A 32 27.20 -31.00 -3.37
C LEU A 32 27.48 -31.42 -4.82
N GLY A 33 28.45 -30.79 -5.50
CA GLY A 33 28.78 -31.08 -6.90
C GLY A 33 27.72 -30.60 -7.91
N VAL A 34 26.87 -29.63 -7.54
CA VAL A 34 25.78 -29.10 -8.37
C VAL A 34 26.03 -27.66 -8.84
N GLN A 35 27.30 -27.23 -8.87
CA GLN A 35 27.71 -25.88 -9.28
C GLN A 35 27.20 -25.50 -10.67
N ARG A 36 27.20 -26.43 -11.62
CA ARG A 36 26.70 -26.21 -12.99
C ARG A 36 25.20 -25.94 -13.00
N ASP A 37 24.43 -26.68 -12.21
CA ASP A 37 22.98 -26.51 -12.12
C ASP A 37 22.64 -25.17 -11.45
N GLN A 38 23.34 -24.81 -10.38
CA GLN A 38 23.16 -23.52 -9.71
C GLN A 38 23.54 -22.33 -10.60
N ALA A 39 24.66 -22.43 -11.33
CA ALA A 39 25.08 -21.39 -12.28
C ALA A 39 24.04 -21.19 -13.38
N PHE A 40 23.54 -22.28 -13.97
CA PHE A 40 22.48 -22.22 -14.97
C PHE A 40 21.21 -21.55 -14.43
N ILE A 41 20.74 -21.96 -13.24
CA ILE A 41 19.55 -21.34 -12.61
C ILE A 41 19.77 -19.85 -12.40
N ARG A 42 20.92 -19.45 -11.87
CA ARG A 42 21.25 -18.03 -11.64
C ARG A 42 21.21 -17.24 -12.96
N ASP A 43 21.86 -17.74 -13.99
CA ASP A 43 22.02 -17.03 -15.26
C ASP A 43 20.67 -16.91 -16.01
N GLU A 44 19.83 -17.95 -15.96
CA GLU A 44 18.47 -17.91 -16.52
C GLU A 44 17.53 -16.97 -15.75
N LEU A 45 17.58 -16.96 -14.41
CA LEU A 45 16.79 -16.00 -13.62
C LEU A 45 17.20 -14.55 -13.91
N GLU A 46 18.48 -14.30 -14.20
CA GLU A 46 18.99 -13.00 -14.63
C GLU A 46 18.47 -12.60 -16.01
N MET A 47 18.42 -13.54 -16.96
CA MET A 47 17.79 -13.34 -18.27
C MET A 47 16.29 -13.03 -18.13
N MET A 48 15.55 -13.85 -17.37
CA MET A 48 14.12 -13.64 -17.11
C MET A 48 13.87 -12.27 -16.46
N ASN A 49 14.76 -11.82 -15.56
CA ASN A 49 14.62 -10.53 -14.90
C ASN A 49 14.81 -9.39 -15.88
N SER A 50 15.78 -9.52 -16.78
CA SER A 50 16.02 -8.55 -17.85
C SER A 50 14.83 -8.47 -18.82
N PHE A 51 14.23 -9.61 -19.15
CA PHE A 51 13.02 -9.67 -19.99
C PHE A 51 11.82 -8.98 -19.31
N LEU A 52 11.61 -9.20 -18.01
CA LEU A 52 10.56 -8.50 -17.26
C LEU A 52 10.79 -6.98 -17.18
N MET A 53 12.04 -6.50 -17.30
CA MET A 53 12.31 -5.06 -17.40
C MET A 53 11.86 -4.51 -18.76
N ALA A 54 12.19 -5.20 -19.84
CA ALA A 54 11.83 -4.78 -21.20
C ALA A 54 10.31 -4.80 -21.44
N ALA A 55 9.62 -5.83 -20.94
CA ALA A 55 8.18 -5.97 -21.10
C ALA A 55 7.35 -4.92 -20.32
N ASN A 56 7.95 -4.20 -19.38
CA ASN A 56 7.26 -3.18 -18.58
C ASN A 56 7.10 -1.84 -19.33
N ASP A 57 7.79 -1.66 -20.46
CA ASP A 57 7.75 -0.44 -21.28
C ASP A 57 6.70 -0.51 -22.41
N GLU A 58 6.20 -1.71 -22.74
CA GLU A 58 5.14 -1.95 -23.73
C GLU A 58 3.78 -2.15 -23.03
N LYS A 59 2.87 -1.20 -23.17
CA LYS A 59 1.52 -1.24 -22.54
C LYS A 59 0.52 -2.07 -23.36
N ASP A 60 0.87 -3.29 -23.77
CA ASP A 60 -0.05 -4.17 -24.49
C ASP A 60 -0.69 -5.19 -23.55
N ASP A 61 -2.03 -5.28 -23.54
CA ASP A 61 -2.83 -6.15 -22.68
C ASP A 61 -2.77 -7.62 -23.14
N ASN A 62 -1.57 -8.21 -23.18
CA ASN A 62 -1.32 -9.55 -23.69
C ASN A 62 -1.47 -10.64 -22.62
N LYS A 63 -2.61 -11.34 -22.66
CA LYS A 63 -2.93 -12.50 -21.79
C LYS A 63 -1.83 -13.57 -21.77
N VAL A 64 -1.06 -13.74 -22.84
CA VAL A 64 0.05 -14.71 -22.93
C VAL A 64 1.25 -14.24 -22.10
N VAL A 65 1.62 -12.96 -22.20
CA VAL A 65 2.69 -12.36 -21.38
C VAL A 65 2.33 -12.48 -19.90
N ARG A 66 1.09 -12.15 -19.53
CA ARG A 66 0.59 -12.34 -18.15
C ARG A 66 0.72 -13.77 -17.66
N THR A 67 0.40 -14.74 -18.50
CA THR A 67 0.50 -16.17 -18.16
C THR A 67 1.96 -16.59 -17.97
N TRP A 68 2.86 -16.11 -18.82
CA TRP A 68 4.30 -16.38 -18.69
C TRP A 68 4.91 -15.73 -17.45
N VAL A 69 4.53 -14.48 -17.14
CA VAL A 69 4.95 -13.78 -15.91
C VAL A 69 4.54 -14.56 -14.66
N LYS A 70 3.33 -15.14 -14.64
CA LYS A 70 2.90 -16.03 -13.55
C LYS A 70 3.80 -17.26 -13.44
N GLN A 71 4.16 -17.90 -14.56
CA GLN A 71 5.08 -19.05 -14.56
C GLN A 71 6.48 -18.68 -14.06
N VAL A 72 7.03 -17.54 -14.50
CA VAL A 72 8.33 -17.03 -14.03
C VAL A 72 8.30 -16.77 -12.52
N ARG A 73 7.24 -16.14 -12.03
CA ARG A 73 7.04 -15.90 -10.59
C ARG A 73 6.98 -17.21 -9.81
N ASP A 74 6.24 -18.21 -10.28
CA ASP A 74 6.07 -19.49 -9.60
C ASP A 74 7.38 -20.31 -9.59
N VAL A 75 8.17 -20.26 -10.67
CA VAL A 75 9.52 -20.87 -10.71
C VAL A 75 10.51 -20.11 -9.83
N ALA A 76 10.49 -18.78 -9.84
CA ALA A 76 11.32 -17.98 -8.95
C ALA A 76 11.02 -18.29 -7.47
N TYR A 77 9.74 -18.48 -7.15
CA TYR A 77 9.28 -18.95 -5.85
C TYR A 77 9.85 -20.33 -5.47
N ASP A 78 9.77 -21.31 -6.38
CA ASP A 78 10.35 -22.64 -6.17
C ASP A 78 11.86 -22.58 -5.94
N VAL A 79 12.58 -21.77 -6.73
CA VAL A 79 14.02 -21.59 -6.57
C VAL A 79 14.34 -20.94 -5.23
N GLU A 80 13.67 -19.85 -4.87
CA GLU A 80 13.90 -19.16 -3.60
C GLU A 80 13.65 -20.10 -2.41
N ASP A 81 12.52 -20.82 -2.41
CA ASP A 81 12.16 -21.77 -1.35
C ASP A 81 13.17 -22.90 -1.18
N CYS A 82 13.56 -23.54 -2.29
CA CYS A 82 14.48 -24.66 -2.23
C CYS A 82 15.87 -24.22 -1.80
N LEU A 83 16.42 -23.17 -2.41
CA LEU A 83 17.75 -22.69 -2.01
C LEU A 83 17.75 -22.23 -0.55
N GLN A 84 16.68 -21.57 -0.10
CA GLN A 84 16.54 -21.19 1.31
C GLN A 84 16.46 -22.42 2.23
N ASP A 85 15.75 -23.49 1.86
CA ASP A 85 15.72 -24.75 2.62
C ASP A 85 17.11 -25.38 2.74
N PHE A 86 17.88 -25.37 1.66
CA PHE A 86 19.24 -25.89 1.67
C PHE A 86 20.12 -25.10 2.63
N ALA A 87 20.06 -23.76 2.54
CA ALA A 87 20.79 -22.88 3.43
C ALA A 87 20.43 -23.07 4.91
N VAL A 88 19.15 -23.22 5.24
CA VAL A 88 18.68 -23.41 6.63
C VAL A 88 19.12 -24.77 7.19
N ARG A 89 19.07 -25.83 6.38
CA ARG A 89 19.42 -27.19 6.83
C ARG A 89 20.94 -27.44 6.86
N LEU A 90 21.70 -26.84 5.95
CA LEU A 90 23.15 -27.07 5.78
C LEU A 90 24.03 -25.98 6.40
N GLY A 91 23.62 -24.71 6.37
CA GLY A 91 24.45 -23.52 6.61
C GLY A 91 24.93 -23.26 8.05
N GLY A 92 25.04 -24.29 8.90
CA GLY A 92 25.46 -24.13 10.29
C GLY A 92 26.07 -25.36 10.96
N LYS A 93 26.63 -26.29 10.18
CA LYS A 93 27.17 -27.55 10.71
C LYS A 93 28.62 -27.79 10.24
N SER A 94 29.47 -28.17 11.20
CA SER A 94 30.91 -28.43 11.09
C SER A 94 31.27 -29.42 9.97
N SER A 95 32.50 -29.31 9.43
CA SER A 95 33.13 -30.24 8.47
C SER A 95 33.18 -31.70 8.93
N THR A 96 32.95 -31.98 10.23
CA THR A 96 32.85 -33.34 10.78
C THR A 96 31.47 -33.99 10.65
N TRP A 97 30.40 -33.25 10.33
CA TRP A 97 29.06 -33.82 10.10
C TRP A 97 28.97 -34.66 8.82
N TRP A 98 29.97 -34.53 7.95
CA TRP A 98 29.95 -35.04 6.58
C TRP A 98 30.09 -36.56 6.46
N LEU A 99 30.39 -37.25 7.57
CA LEU A 99 30.62 -38.68 7.65
C LEU A 99 29.37 -39.48 8.09
N SER A 100 28.23 -38.82 8.34
CA SER A 100 27.03 -39.51 8.84
C SER A 100 26.11 -40.05 7.71
N PRO A 101 25.55 -41.26 7.81
CA PRO A 101 24.65 -41.82 6.80
C PRO A 101 23.42 -40.93 6.52
N HIS A 102 22.87 -40.30 7.56
CA HIS A 102 21.73 -39.38 7.44
C HIS A 102 22.05 -38.11 6.63
N THR A 103 23.33 -37.70 6.56
CA THR A 103 23.75 -36.58 5.71
C THR A 103 23.86 -36.94 4.24
N LEU A 104 24.27 -38.16 3.89
CA LEU A 104 24.29 -38.63 2.50
C LEU A 104 22.89 -38.59 1.87
N TRP A 105 21.86 -38.98 2.62
CA TRP A 105 20.46 -38.89 2.18
C TRP A 105 20.02 -37.45 1.91
N GLU A 106 20.32 -36.52 2.82
CA GLU A 106 20.01 -35.09 2.61
C GLU A 106 20.78 -34.51 1.42
N ARG A 107 22.05 -34.86 1.21
CA ARG A 107 22.81 -34.42 0.03
C ARG A 107 22.19 -34.93 -1.28
N ARG A 108 21.83 -36.21 -1.34
CA ARG A 108 21.16 -36.80 -2.51
C ARG A 108 19.81 -36.14 -2.77
N ARG A 109 19.03 -35.88 -1.71
CA ARG A 109 17.76 -35.16 -1.78
C ARG A 109 17.95 -33.78 -2.40
N ILE A 110 18.91 -32.99 -1.87
CA ILE A 110 19.18 -31.63 -2.34
C ILE A 110 19.71 -31.63 -3.78
N ALA A 111 20.65 -32.51 -4.12
CA ALA A 111 21.17 -32.62 -5.49
C ALA A 111 20.06 -32.99 -6.50
N LYS A 112 19.16 -33.91 -6.12
CA LYS A 112 17.98 -34.25 -6.92
C LYS A 112 17.05 -33.04 -7.10
N GLN A 113 16.76 -32.31 -6.02
CA GLN A 113 15.92 -31.11 -6.07
C GLN A 113 16.56 -30.00 -6.91
N MET A 114 17.88 -29.80 -6.85
CA MET A 114 18.59 -28.82 -7.69
C MET A 114 18.44 -29.16 -9.19
N LYS A 115 18.55 -30.45 -9.55
CA LYS A 115 18.35 -30.89 -10.92
C LYS A 115 16.90 -30.72 -11.39
N GLU A 116 15.93 -30.98 -10.53
CA GLU A 116 14.50 -30.72 -10.81
C GLU A 116 14.22 -29.22 -11.00
N LEU A 117 14.80 -28.35 -10.16
CA LEU A 117 14.70 -26.90 -10.29
C LEU A 117 15.30 -26.41 -11.61
N ARG A 118 16.48 -26.92 -11.98
CA ARG A 118 17.09 -26.62 -13.28
C ARG A 118 16.14 -26.95 -14.42
N GLY A 119 15.51 -28.13 -14.39
CA GLY A 119 14.53 -28.54 -15.40
C GLY A 119 13.32 -27.60 -15.48
N LYS A 120 12.77 -27.18 -14.33
CA LYS A 120 11.65 -26.22 -14.28
C LYS A 120 12.02 -24.85 -14.86
N VAL A 121 13.22 -24.35 -14.55
CA VAL A 121 13.73 -23.07 -15.08
C VAL A 121 13.93 -23.17 -16.59
N GLU A 122 14.53 -24.26 -17.07
CA GLU A 122 14.75 -24.55 -18.48
C GLU A 122 13.41 -24.62 -19.25
N ASP A 123 12.39 -25.29 -18.71
CA ASP A 123 11.06 -25.38 -19.32
C ASP A 123 10.38 -24.01 -19.51
N VAL A 124 10.45 -23.13 -18.50
CA VAL A 124 9.85 -21.78 -18.60
C VAL A 124 10.61 -20.91 -19.60
N SER A 125 11.94 -21.04 -19.66
CA SER A 125 12.78 -20.35 -20.63
C SER A 125 12.49 -20.82 -22.07
N GLN A 126 12.43 -22.13 -22.30
CA GLN A 126 12.11 -22.70 -23.62
C GLN A 126 10.70 -22.34 -24.12
N ARG A 127 9.71 -22.25 -23.22
CA ARG A 127 8.36 -21.79 -23.59
C ARG A 127 8.38 -20.35 -24.10
N ASN A 128 9.16 -19.46 -23.50
CA ASN A 128 9.33 -18.09 -23.99
C ASN A 128 9.83 -18.08 -25.44
N MET A 129 10.88 -18.87 -25.73
CA MET A 129 11.44 -19.00 -27.08
C MET A 129 10.43 -19.58 -28.08
N ARG A 130 9.64 -20.57 -27.65
CA ARG A 130 8.64 -21.24 -28.51
C ARG A 130 7.50 -20.32 -28.91
N TYR A 131 7.04 -19.46 -28.01
CA TYR A 131 5.89 -18.59 -28.25
C TYR A 131 6.27 -17.19 -28.74
N GLN A 132 7.57 -16.86 -28.84
CA GLN A 132 8.08 -15.58 -29.34
C GLN A 132 7.32 -14.39 -28.71
N LEU A 133 7.26 -14.37 -27.37
CA LEU A 133 6.40 -13.46 -26.61
C LEU A 133 6.71 -11.96 -26.82
N ILE A 134 7.87 -11.65 -27.41
CA ILE A 134 8.22 -10.34 -27.96
C ILE A 134 8.67 -10.58 -29.42
N LYS A 135 7.97 -9.98 -30.39
CA LYS A 135 8.51 -9.84 -31.74
C LYS A 135 9.58 -8.76 -31.68
N ASP A 136 10.85 -9.15 -31.77
CA ASP A 136 11.75 -8.54 -32.75
C ASP A 136 13.06 -9.31 -32.94
N SER A 137 13.31 -9.58 -34.23
CA SER A 137 14.51 -10.11 -34.90
C SER A 137 14.39 -11.55 -35.43
N LYS A 138 14.33 -11.63 -36.77
CA LYS A 138 14.37 -12.87 -37.55
C LYS A 138 15.63 -13.68 -37.19
N PRO A 139 15.52 -14.98 -36.85
CA PRO A 139 16.65 -15.88 -36.95
C PRO A 139 16.77 -16.38 -38.39
N THR A 140 17.95 -16.22 -38.96
CA THR A 140 18.38 -16.83 -40.21
C THR A 140 18.46 -18.35 -40.04
N VAL A 141 17.70 -19.07 -40.88
CA VAL A 141 17.79 -20.48 -41.30
C VAL A 141 18.79 -21.40 -40.56
N ALA A 142 18.30 -22.50 -39.97
CA ALA A 142 18.84 -23.86 -40.19
C ALA A 142 17.90 -24.99 -39.68
N THR A 143 17.51 -25.84 -40.64
CA THR A 143 17.28 -27.31 -40.59
C THR A 143 16.18 -27.96 -39.71
N ASN A 144 15.07 -28.28 -40.39
CA ASN A 144 14.32 -29.56 -40.44
C ASN A 144 14.46 -30.57 -39.27
N VAL A 145 13.42 -30.63 -38.42
CA VAL A 145 12.93 -31.89 -37.82
C VAL A 145 11.41 -31.83 -37.75
N THR A 146 10.73 -32.75 -38.43
CA THR A 146 9.27 -32.98 -38.38
C THR A 146 8.84 -33.61 -37.05
N PRO A 147 7.84 -33.06 -36.33
CA PRO A 147 7.14 -33.78 -35.26
C PRO A 147 5.82 -34.41 -35.74
N SER A 148 5.51 -35.53 -35.10
CA SER A 148 4.52 -36.55 -35.40
C SER A 148 3.03 -36.14 -35.29
N SER A 149 2.22 -36.96 -35.96
CA SER A 149 0.83 -36.80 -36.40
C SER A 149 -0.30 -36.84 -35.35
N THR A 150 -0.09 -36.42 -34.11
CA THR A 150 -1.15 -36.48 -33.07
C THR A 150 -1.78 -35.11 -32.74
N ALA A 151 -1.44 -34.06 -33.49
CA ALA A 151 -1.95 -32.70 -33.31
C ALA A 151 -3.08 -32.32 -34.29
N ARG A 152 -3.77 -33.29 -34.91
CA ARG A 152 -4.65 -32.99 -36.07
C ARG A 152 -6.07 -32.52 -35.71
N ALA A 153 -6.57 -32.81 -34.51
CA ALA A 153 -7.97 -32.52 -34.16
C ALA A 153 -8.20 -31.11 -33.61
N THR A 154 -7.27 -30.56 -32.80
CA THR A 154 -7.40 -29.20 -32.25
C THR A 154 -6.81 -28.11 -33.15
N MET A 155 -6.01 -28.49 -34.16
CA MET A 155 -5.52 -27.54 -35.18
C MET A 155 -6.55 -27.23 -36.27
N SER A 156 -7.69 -27.92 -36.33
CA SER A 156 -8.72 -27.63 -37.34
C SER A 156 -9.33 -26.25 -37.15
N GLY A 157 -9.80 -25.88 -35.96
CA GLY A 157 -10.45 -24.57 -35.73
C GLY A 157 -9.52 -23.38 -35.93
N ALA A 158 -8.32 -23.39 -35.32
CA ALA A 158 -7.36 -22.29 -35.45
C ALA A 158 -6.76 -22.16 -36.86
N GLN A 159 -6.63 -23.26 -37.60
CA GLN A 159 -6.14 -23.25 -38.97
C GLN A 159 -7.24 -22.82 -39.97
N GLU A 160 -8.50 -23.18 -39.71
CA GLU A 160 -9.67 -22.67 -40.46
C GLU A 160 -9.84 -21.16 -40.23
N GLU A 161 -9.73 -20.68 -38.98
CA GLU A 161 -9.78 -19.26 -38.65
C GLU A 161 -8.63 -18.47 -39.27
N ARG A 162 -7.43 -19.05 -39.30
CA ARG A 162 -6.26 -18.44 -39.96
C ARG A 162 -6.42 -18.41 -41.47
N TRP A 163 -6.94 -19.49 -42.06
CA TRP A 163 -7.27 -19.57 -43.48
C TRP A 163 -8.34 -18.55 -43.89
N GLN A 164 -9.41 -18.41 -43.08
CA GLN A 164 -10.45 -17.40 -43.29
C GLN A 164 -9.90 -15.97 -43.14
N HIS A 165 -9.04 -15.72 -42.15
CA HIS A 165 -8.38 -14.43 -41.97
C HIS A 165 -7.47 -14.07 -43.16
N GLU A 166 -6.72 -15.03 -43.70
CA GLU A 166 -5.86 -14.83 -44.87
C GLU A 166 -6.68 -14.67 -46.17
N LYS A 167 -7.80 -15.39 -46.29
CA LYS A 167 -8.77 -15.23 -47.39
C LYS A 167 -9.43 -13.84 -47.38
N ALA A 168 -9.81 -13.32 -46.20
CA ALA A 168 -10.37 -11.98 -46.06
C ALA A 168 -9.37 -10.89 -46.47
N ILE A 169 -8.09 -11.05 -46.11
CA ILE A 169 -7.00 -10.19 -46.59
C ILE A 169 -6.89 -10.25 -48.11
N ASP A 170 -6.86 -11.44 -48.72
CA ASP A 170 -6.76 -11.59 -50.18
C ASP A 170 -7.95 -10.96 -50.91
N HIS A 171 -9.18 -11.13 -50.39
CA HIS A 171 -10.38 -10.50 -50.93
C HIS A 171 -10.29 -8.97 -50.91
N LEU A 172 -9.89 -8.37 -49.77
CA LEU A 172 -9.71 -6.92 -49.66
C LEU A 172 -8.58 -6.41 -50.57
N VAL A 173 -7.49 -7.16 -50.70
CA VAL A 173 -6.39 -6.84 -51.64
C VAL A 173 -6.87 -6.88 -53.09
N ARG A 174 -7.68 -7.86 -53.50
CA ARG A 174 -8.26 -7.94 -54.85
C ARG A 174 -9.16 -6.75 -55.15
N LEU A 175 -10.04 -6.40 -54.21
CA LEU A 175 -10.90 -5.22 -54.27
C LEU A 175 -10.08 -3.94 -54.54
N VAL A 176 -8.97 -3.74 -53.83
CA VAL A 176 -8.09 -2.58 -54.01
C VAL A 176 -7.32 -2.64 -55.34
N LYS A 177 -6.96 -3.84 -55.82
CA LYS A 177 -6.13 -4.03 -57.03
C LYS A 177 -6.89 -3.89 -58.35
N THR A 178 -8.22 -3.98 -58.37
CA THR A 178 -9.04 -3.80 -59.60
C THR A 178 -8.64 -2.52 -60.33
N LYS A 179 -8.35 -2.64 -61.63
CA LYS A 179 -7.84 -1.55 -62.47
C LYS A 179 -9.01 -0.64 -62.85
N VAL A 180 -9.16 0.44 -62.09
CA VAL A 180 -10.04 1.56 -62.43
C VAL A 180 -9.17 2.81 -62.36
N ASP A 181 -9.20 3.62 -63.42
CA ASP A 181 -8.38 4.82 -63.56
C ASP A 181 -8.73 5.90 -62.53
N GLU A 182 -9.96 5.90 -62.01
CA GLU A 182 -10.47 6.86 -61.03
C GLU A 182 -10.13 6.53 -59.57
N ARG A 183 -10.18 7.56 -58.71
CA ARG A 183 -10.02 7.43 -57.27
C ARG A 183 -11.20 6.64 -56.68
N ARG A 184 -10.92 5.48 -56.07
CA ARG A 184 -11.95 4.65 -55.42
C ARG A 184 -11.80 4.70 -53.90
N VAL A 185 -12.94 4.83 -53.23
CA VAL A 185 -13.07 4.75 -51.77
C VAL A 185 -13.64 3.37 -51.44
N ILE A 186 -12.98 2.64 -50.55
CA ILE A 186 -13.44 1.35 -50.05
C ILE A 186 -13.68 1.53 -48.56
N ALA A 187 -14.94 1.50 -48.15
CA ALA A 187 -15.30 1.65 -46.75
C ALA A 187 -15.50 0.27 -46.12
N VAL A 188 -14.72 -0.05 -45.10
CA VAL A 188 -14.80 -1.30 -44.36
C VAL A 188 -15.55 -1.04 -43.05
N TRP A 189 -16.62 -1.79 -42.83
CA TRP A 189 -17.45 -1.74 -41.64
C TRP A 189 -17.33 -3.04 -40.85
N GLY A 190 -17.06 -2.91 -39.55
CA GLY A 190 -17.01 -4.01 -38.59
C GLY A 190 -17.96 -3.77 -37.41
N THR A 191 -18.62 -4.83 -36.93
CA THR A 191 -19.65 -4.75 -35.88
C THR A 191 -19.07 -4.66 -34.47
N SER A 192 -17.82 -5.07 -34.26
CA SER A 192 -17.23 -5.26 -32.93
C SER A 192 -16.13 -4.25 -32.59
N GLY A 193 -15.47 -3.64 -33.59
CA GLY A 193 -14.30 -2.79 -33.36
C GLY A 193 -13.08 -3.58 -32.85
N ASP A 194 -13.09 -4.91 -32.97
CA ASP A 194 -12.05 -5.79 -32.45
C ASP A 194 -10.70 -5.62 -33.17
N ILE A 195 -9.61 -5.90 -32.44
CA ILE A 195 -8.21 -5.96 -32.93
C ILE A 195 -8.10 -6.88 -34.18
N ARG A 196 -9.00 -7.85 -34.32
CA ARG A 196 -9.05 -8.81 -35.43
C ARG A 196 -9.47 -8.17 -36.75
N GLU A 197 -10.44 -7.25 -36.75
CA GLU A 197 -10.93 -6.55 -37.94
C GLU A 197 -9.85 -5.58 -38.46
N MET A 198 -9.20 -4.84 -37.54
CA MET A 198 -8.05 -3.99 -37.86
C MET A 198 -6.85 -4.80 -38.37
N SER A 199 -6.64 -6.03 -37.89
CA SER A 199 -5.59 -6.94 -38.39
C SER A 199 -5.79 -7.33 -39.86
N ILE A 200 -7.05 -7.42 -40.34
CA ILE A 200 -7.35 -7.71 -41.75
C ILE A 200 -7.03 -6.49 -42.63
N VAL A 201 -7.47 -5.29 -42.24
CA VAL A 201 -7.11 -4.03 -42.94
C VAL A 201 -5.59 -3.80 -42.89
N GLY A 202 -4.97 -4.13 -41.75
CA GLY A 202 -3.54 -4.21 -41.48
C GLY A 202 -2.79 -5.03 -42.50
N GLY A 203 -3.16 -6.31 -42.57
CA GLY A 203 -2.59 -7.28 -43.49
C GLY A 203 -2.77 -6.87 -44.96
N ALA A 204 -3.93 -6.33 -45.33
CA ALA A 204 -4.19 -5.86 -46.69
C ALA A 204 -3.31 -4.65 -47.06
N TYR A 205 -3.21 -3.65 -46.18
CA TYR A 205 -2.35 -2.49 -46.39
C TYR A 205 -0.89 -2.89 -46.54
N ASP A 206 -0.36 -3.74 -45.65
CA ASP A 206 1.03 -4.20 -45.74
C ASP A 206 1.29 -5.00 -47.01
N HIS A 207 0.33 -5.84 -47.43
CA HIS A 207 0.43 -6.60 -48.67
C HIS A 207 0.42 -5.68 -49.92
N LEU A 208 -0.39 -4.62 -49.92
CA LEU A 208 -0.45 -3.63 -50.99
C LEU A 208 0.79 -2.73 -50.99
N LYS A 209 1.28 -2.36 -49.80
CA LYS A 209 2.50 -1.57 -49.59
C LYS A 209 3.75 -2.31 -50.09
N ARG A 210 3.86 -3.63 -49.86
CA ARG A 210 4.98 -4.45 -50.38
C ARG A 210 4.97 -4.64 -51.90
N ASN A 211 3.80 -4.57 -52.53
CA ASN A 211 3.66 -4.78 -53.97
C ASN A 211 4.05 -3.54 -54.82
N ASN A 212 4.53 -2.45 -54.21
CA ASN A 212 5.04 -1.23 -54.87
C ASN A 212 4.11 -0.58 -55.93
N LYS A 213 2.81 -0.88 -55.92
CA LYS A 213 1.85 -0.35 -56.90
C LYS A 213 1.44 1.11 -56.63
N PHE A 214 1.46 1.53 -55.37
CA PHE A 214 1.15 2.89 -54.94
C PHE A 214 2.46 3.60 -54.58
N GLU A 215 2.67 4.80 -55.12
CA GLU A 215 3.86 5.62 -54.84
C GLU A 215 3.81 6.22 -53.44
N CYS A 216 2.61 6.61 -52.99
CA CYS A 216 2.39 7.21 -51.68
C CYS A 216 1.51 6.28 -50.84
N CYS A 217 1.97 5.86 -49.65
CA CYS A 217 1.17 5.05 -48.73
C CYS A 217 1.15 5.70 -47.35
N ALA A 218 -0.04 5.87 -46.77
CA ALA A 218 -0.20 6.35 -45.40
C ALA A 218 -1.30 5.60 -44.66
N TRP A 219 -1.09 5.39 -43.37
CA TRP A 219 -2.08 4.86 -42.44
C TRP A 219 -2.28 5.87 -41.32
N VAL A 220 -3.50 6.33 -41.10
CA VAL A 220 -3.80 7.35 -40.10
C VAL A 220 -4.99 6.96 -39.23
N ASN A 221 -4.81 7.07 -37.91
CA ASN A 221 -5.92 7.04 -36.97
C ASN A 221 -6.42 8.47 -36.77
N LEU A 222 -7.70 8.71 -37.02
CA LEU A 222 -8.29 10.05 -36.93
C LEU A 222 -8.40 10.47 -35.45
N MET A 223 -7.96 11.70 -35.16
CA MET A 223 -8.06 12.30 -33.83
C MET A 223 -9.28 13.22 -33.79
N HIS A 224 -10.11 13.09 -32.75
CA HIS A 224 -11.34 13.87 -32.58
C HIS A 224 -11.17 15.02 -31.57
N PRO A 225 -11.55 16.27 -31.88
CA PRO A 225 -12.12 16.76 -33.15
C PRO A 225 -11.10 16.85 -34.30
N LEU A 226 -11.56 16.65 -35.54
CA LEU A 226 -10.71 16.61 -36.74
C LEU A 226 -9.87 17.89 -36.90
N ASN A 227 -8.55 17.74 -36.98
CA ASN A 227 -7.62 18.82 -37.34
C ASN A 227 -6.97 18.50 -38.70
N PRO A 228 -7.41 19.15 -39.80
CA PRO A 228 -6.90 18.90 -41.15
C PRO A 228 -5.39 19.10 -41.29
N THR A 229 -4.83 20.13 -40.64
CA THR A 229 -3.39 20.43 -40.67
C THR A 229 -2.57 19.29 -40.06
N LYS A 230 -2.99 18.75 -38.91
CA LYS A 230 -2.31 17.64 -38.23
C LYS A 230 -2.46 16.31 -38.98
N LEU A 231 -3.60 16.10 -39.64
CA LEU A 231 -3.83 14.97 -40.55
C LEU A 231 -2.85 15.02 -41.73
N LEU A 232 -2.76 16.15 -42.42
CA LEU A 232 -1.82 16.36 -43.53
C LEU A 232 -0.37 16.18 -43.09
N GLN A 233 0.03 16.73 -41.95
CA GLN A 233 1.39 16.55 -41.40
C GLN A 233 1.73 15.08 -41.15
N THR A 234 0.77 14.30 -40.62
CA THR A 234 0.95 12.87 -40.36
C THR A 234 1.14 12.08 -41.65
N ILE A 235 0.34 12.40 -42.68
CA ILE A 235 0.43 11.76 -44.00
C ILE A 235 1.75 12.11 -44.70
N VAL A 236 2.13 13.39 -44.73
CA VAL A 236 3.37 13.85 -45.37
C VAL A 236 4.60 13.22 -44.71
N ARG A 237 4.62 13.11 -43.38
CA ARG A 237 5.71 12.41 -42.66
C ARG A 237 5.85 10.96 -43.13
N GLN A 238 4.74 10.24 -43.32
CA GLN A 238 4.78 8.85 -43.79
C GLN A 238 5.24 8.73 -45.25
N PHE A 239 4.84 9.67 -46.12
CA PHE A 239 5.33 9.72 -47.50
C PHE A 239 6.84 10.02 -47.59
N TYR A 240 7.35 10.89 -46.71
CA TYR A 240 8.77 11.25 -46.66
C TYR A 240 9.64 10.10 -46.15
N VAL A 241 9.24 9.42 -45.08
CA VAL A 241 9.96 8.24 -44.55
C VAL A 241 10.11 7.15 -45.61
N ARG A 242 9.10 6.95 -46.46
CA ARG A 242 9.19 6.00 -47.58
C ARG A 242 10.19 6.44 -48.66
N SER A 243 10.18 7.72 -49.03
CA SER A 243 11.11 8.27 -50.03
C SER A 243 12.58 8.10 -49.58
N LEU A 244 12.86 8.25 -48.28
CA LEU A 244 14.18 7.98 -47.69
C LEU A 244 14.56 6.49 -47.71
N GLN A 245 13.59 5.60 -47.46
CA GLN A 245 13.81 4.14 -47.50
C GLN A 245 14.06 3.61 -48.92
N GLU A 246 13.46 4.23 -49.94
CA GLU A 246 13.70 3.90 -51.35
C GLU A 246 15.07 4.43 -51.85
N ALA A 247 15.50 5.60 -51.37
CA ALA A 247 16.85 6.14 -51.65
C ALA A 247 17.99 5.31 -51.02
N GLY A 248 17.72 4.58 -49.94
CA GLY A 248 18.69 3.71 -49.25
C GLY A 248 19.06 2.40 -49.99
N LYS A 249 18.57 2.17 -51.21
CA LYS A 249 18.83 0.96 -52.01
C LYS A 249 19.70 1.18 -53.27
N ALA A 250 20.42 2.30 -53.38
CA ALA A 250 21.39 2.52 -54.47
C ALA A 250 22.83 2.21 -54.02
N THR A 251 23.62 1.67 -54.97
CA THR A 251 25.01 1.18 -54.87
C THR A 251 26.00 2.18 -54.22
N PRO A 252 27.16 1.70 -53.71
CA PRO A 252 28.07 2.45 -52.82
C PRO A 252 28.84 3.61 -53.48
N SER A 253 28.44 4.04 -54.67
CA SER A 253 28.90 5.29 -55.31
C SER A 253 28.05 6.51 -54.90
N CYS A 254 26.95 6.32 -54.16
CA CYS A 254 26.06 7.40 -53.71
C CYS A 254 26.27 7.86 -52.26
N GLN A 255 27.39 7.51 -51.62
CA GLN A 255 27.75 8.00 -50.28
C GLN A 255 28.24 9.47 -50.24
N ILE A 256 28.19 10.20 -51.36
CA ILE A 256 28.51 11.64 -51.39
C ILE A 256 27.26 12.51 -51.16
N LEU A 257 26.05 11.98 -51.32
CA LEU A 257 24.80 12.77 -51.15
C LEU A 257 24.39 13.02 -49.69
N SER A 258 24.95 12.28 -48.73
CA SER A 258 24.81 12.60 -47.29
C SER A 258 25.54 13.88 -46.89
N SER A 259 26.45 14.39 -47.72
CA SER A 259 27.28 15.57 -47.43
C SER A 259 26.88 16.85 -48.19
N MET A 260 25.81 16.80 -49.00
CA MET A 260 25.33 17.95 -49.80
C MET A 260 24.06 18.62 -49.25
N LEU A 261 23.75 18.50 -47.95
CA LEU A 261 22.65 19.26 -47.33
C LEU A 261 23.01 20.72 -46.98
N ILE A 262 24.01 21.27 -47.66
CA ILE A 262 24.17 22.71 -47.91
C ILE A 262 24.53 22.87 -49.40
N LYS A 263 23.56 22.68 -50.29
CA LYS A 263 23.47 23.39 -51.56
C LYS A 263 22.06 23.22 -52.12
N GLU A 264 21.54 24.34 -52.60
CA GLU A 264 20.20 24.51 -53.15
C GLU A 264 19.96 23.52 -54.31
N ASP A 265 19.06 22.55 -54.11
CA ASP A 265 18.37 21.94 -55.24
C ASP A 265 16.93 21.50 -54.89
N GLN A 266 16.07 21.58 -55.90
CA GLN A 266 14.65 21.93 -55.86
C GLN A 266 13.70 20.72 -55.71
N GLY A 267 13.91 19.86 -54.72
CA GLY A 267 12.98 18.74 -54.47
C GLY A 267 11.64 19.19 -53.85
N LEU A 268 10.50 18.82 -54.45
CA LEU A 268 9.14 19.22 -53.99
C LEU A 268 8.85 18.81 -52.53
N GLY A 269 9.41 17.68 -52.05
CA GLY A 269 9.29 17.25 -50.65
C GLY A 269 9.96 18.20 -49.65
N PHE A 270 11.01 18.93 -50.08
CA PHE A 270 11.68 19.96 -49.29
C PHE A 270 10.83 21.24 -49.20
N ARG A 271 10.01 21.55 -50.22
CA ARG A 271 9.08 22.69 -50.18
C ARG A 271 7.95 22.47 -49.18
N VAL A 272 7.35 21.27 -49.17
CA VAL A 272 6.27 20.92 -48.21
C VAL A 272 6.79 20.88 -46.76
N LEU A 273 8.00 20.36 -46.51
CA LEU A 273 8.63 20.39 -45.18
C LEU A 273 9.05 21.80 -44.74
N ARG A 274 9.36 22.71 -45.68
CA ARG A 274 9.65 24.12 -45.39
C ARG A 274 8.38 24.97 -45.24
N SER A 275 7.29 24.63 -45.92
CA SER A 275 5.97 25.26 -45.72
C SER A 275 5.31 24.83 -44.40
N MET A 276 5.70 23.67 -43.83
CA MET A 276 5.39 23.31 -42.43
C MET A 276 5.97 24.30 -41.38
N LEU A 277 6.87 25.22 -41.78
CA LEU A 277 7.41 26.30 -40.94
C LEU A 277 6.74 27.67 -41.20
N MET A 278 5.73 27.75 -42.08
CA MET A 278 4.97 28.98 -42.39
C MET A 278 3.45 28.71 -42.44
N LYS A 279 2.64 29.78 -42.47
CA LYS A 279 1.17 29.81 -42.24
C LYS A 279 0.34 28.71 -42.96
N GLU A 280 -0.76 28.30 -42.33
CA GLU A 280 -1.67 27.20 -42.73
C GLU A 280 -2.24 27.30 -44.16
N ASP A 281 -2.40 28.52 -44.70
CA ASP A 281 -3.17 28.77 -45.92
C ASP A 281 -2.56 28.18 -47.22
N HIS A 282 -1.28 27.80 -47.23
CA HIS A 282 -0.58 27.27 -48.43
C HIS A 282 -0.30 25.76 -48.39
N LEU A 283 -0.51 25.08 -47.26
CA LEU A 283 -0.15 23.67 -47.08
C LEU A 283 -1.01 22.74 -47.95
N ASN A 284 -2.32 23.00 -48.03
CA ASN A 284 -3.26 22.14 -48.75
C ASN A 284 -3.05 22.22 -50.27
N ASP A 285 -2.71 23.41 -50.80
CA ASP A 285 -2.44 23.61 -52.22
C ASP A 285 -1.16 22.88 -52.67
N GLU A 286 -0.08 22.97 -51.89
CA GLU A 286 1.15 22.23 -52.17
C GLU A 286 0.95 20.71 -52.04
N PHE A 287 0.21 20.27 -51.03
CA PHE A 287 -0.12 18.85 -50.83
C PHE A 287 -0.95 18.27 -51.97
N ASN A 288 -2.00 18.99 -52.40
CA ASN A 288 -2.82 18.60 -53.54
C ASN A 288 -2.02 18.58 -54.85
N LYS A 289 -1.16 19.57 -55.07
CA LYS A 289 -0.27 19.59 -56.23
C LYS A 289 0.68 18.38 -56.24
N TYR A 290 1.24 18.01 -55.09
CA TYR A 290 2.12 16.84 -54.98
C TYR A 290 1.40 15.52 -55.26
N LEU A 291 0.16 15.36 -54.78
CA LEU A 291 -0.62 14.16 -55.02
C LEU A 291 -1.25 14.11 -56.42
N SER A 292 -1.44 15.24 -57.10
CA SER A 292 -2.09 15.28 -58.41
C SER A 292 -1.44 14.35 -59.46
N ASP A 293 -0.12 14.15 -59.39
CA ASP A 293 0.63 13.30 -60.32
C ASP A 293 0.95 11.89 -59.80
N LYS A 294 0.62 11.55 -58.53
CA LYS A 294 1.05 10.31 -57.86
C LYS A 294 -0.11 9.37 -57.50
N CYS A 295 0.07 8.07 -57.70
CA CYS A 295 -0.86 7.06 -57.20
C CYS A 295 -0.70 6.87 -55.68
N TYR A 296 -1.75 7.11 -54.89
CA TYR A 296 -1.70 7.03 -53.43
C TYR A 296 -2.66 5.99 -52.82
N LEU A 297 -2.26 5.39 -51.71
CA LEU A 297 -3.04 4.50 -50.85
C LEU A 297 -3.12 5.09 -49.44
N ILE A 298 -4.30 5.47 -48.99
CA ILE A 298 -4.49 6.06 -47.66
C ILE A 298 -5.50 5.23 -46.88
N VAL A 299 -5.12 4.78 -45.68
CA VAL A 299 -6.00 4.10 -44.73
C VAL A 299 -6.37 5.08 -43.63
N LEU A 300 -7.67 5.28 -43.41
CA LEU A 300 -8.23 6.15 -42.38
C LEU A 300 -9.04 5.31 -41.39
N ASN A 301 -8.65 5.34 -40.13
CA ASN A 301 -9.36 4.65 -39.05
C ASN A 301 -10.17 5.62 -38.19
N ASP A 302 -11.23 5.10 -37.58
CA ASP A 302 -12.07 5.77 -36.58
C ASP A 302 -12.84 7.00 -37.11
N LEU A 303 -13.29 6.94 -38.37
CA LEU A 303 -14.15 7.96 -38.93
C LEU A 303 -15.54 7.90 -38.30
N SER A 304 -15.99 9.00 -37.68
CA SER A 304 -17.15 9.00 -36.79
C SER A 304 -18.40 9.67 -37.39
N THR A 305 -18.24 10.54 -38.40
CA THR A 305 -19.36 11.23 -39.04
C THR A 305 -19.19 11.39 -40.55
N ALA A 306 -20.31 11.52 -41.27
CA ALA A 306 -20.32 11.82 -42.71
C ALA A 306 -19.76 13.22 -43.03
N GLU A 307 -19.86 14.17 -42.10
CA GLU A 307 -19.36 15.53 -42.29
C GLU A 307 -17.82 15.59 -42.20
N GLU A 308 -17.22 14.80 -41.31
CA GLU A 308 -15.76 14.57 -41.28
C GLU A 308 -15.27 13.99 -42.60
N TRP A 309 -16.01 13.04 -43.17
CA TRP A 309 -15.65 12.48 -44.48
C TRP A 309 -15.67 13.54 -45.58
N LYS A 310 -16.70 14.41 -45.64
CA LYS A 310 -16.73 15.50 -46.63
C LYS A 310 -15.50 16.39 -46.53
N GLN A 311 -15.11 16.76 -45.31
CA GLN A 311 -13.92 17.58 -45.08
C GLN A 311 -12.64 16.87 -45.51
N ILE A 312 -12.48 15.59 -45.17
CA ILE A 312 -11.30 14.79 -45.53
C ILE A 312 -11.24 14.51 -47.03
N LYS A 313 -12.37 14.21 -47.68
CA LYS A 313 -12.46 13.94 -49.11
C LYS A 313 -12.00 15.13 -49.96
N MET A 314 -12.22 16.35 -49.46
CA MET A 314 -11.76 17.61 -50.09
C MET A 314 -10.24 17.84 -49.99
N LEU A 315 -9.53 17.15 -49.10
CA LEU A 315 -8.07 17.27 -48.93
C LEU A 315 -7.25 16.44 -49.93
N PHE A 316 -7.90 15.60 -50.72
CA PHE A 316 -7.22 14.70 -51.66
C PHE A 316 -7.68 14.96 -53.09
N PRO A 317 -6.77 15.12 -54.06
CA PRO A 317 -7.13 15.40 -55.44
C PRO A 317 -7.71 14.14 -56.09
N ASP A 318 -8.74 14.30 -56.92
CA ASP A 318 -9.18 13.21 -57.80
C ASP A 318 -8.21 13.10 -58.98
N ASN A 319 -7.23 12.21 -58.85
CA ASN A 319 -6.29 11.95 -59.92
C ASN A 319 -6.69 10.67 -60.68
N LYS A 320 -6.62 10.69 -62.01
CA LYS A 320 -6.87 9.50 -62.85
C LYS A 320 -5.68 8.52 -62.84
N LYS A 321 -5.06 8.35 -61.66
CA LYS A 321 -3.83 7.55 -61.44
C LYS A 321 -4.12 6.27 -60.64
N GLY A 322 -5.39 5.92 -60.42
CA GLY A 322 -5.78 4.71 -59.70
C GLY A 322 -5.56 4.78 -58.18
N SER A 323 -5.66 5.98 -57.57
CA SER A 323 -5.52 6.17 -56.12
C SER A 323 -6.65 5.50 -55.32
N ARG A 324 -6.36 5.10 -54.09
CA ARG A 324 -7.26 4.32 -53.23
C ARG A 324 -7.31 4.89 -51.82
N ILE A 325 -8.51 5.07 -51.29
CA ILE A 325 -8.73 5.44 -49.89
C ILE A 325 -9.51 4.31 -49.24
N ILE A 326 -8.94 3.72 -48.18
CA ILE A 326 -9.62 2.72 -47.35
C ILE A 326 -10.09 3.42 -46.08
N VAL A 327 -11.38 3.35 -45.79
CA VAL A 327 -11.96 3.96 -44.59
C VAL A 327 -12.47 2.85 -43.70
N PHE A 328 -11.96 2.74 -42.47
CA PHE A 328 -12.49 1.82 -41.47
C PHE A 328 -13.37 2.59 -40.47
N THR A 329 -14.61 2.15 -40.30
CA THR A 329 -15.58 2.76 -39.37
C THR A 329 -16.49 1.72 -38.74
N GLN A 330 -16.93 1.98 -37.51
CA GLN A 330 -17.90 1.14 -36.80
C GLN A 330 -19.36 1.50 -37.15
N GLN A 331 -19.59 2.63 -37.84
CA GLN A 331 -20.92 3.08 -38.23
C GLN A 331 -21.22 2.71 -39.69
N VAL A 332 -22.24 1.87 -39.90
CA VAL A 332 -22.63 1.37 -41.23
C VAL A 332 -23.12 2.51 -42.14
N GLU A 333 -23.76 3.54 -41.56
CA GLU A 333 -24.21 4.73 -42.26
C GLU A 333 -23.03 5.54 -42.78
N VAL A 334 -21.95 5.65 -42.00
CA VAL A 334 -20.72 6.34 -42.41
C VAL A 334 -19.99 5.52 -43.47
N ALA A 335 -19.91 4.19 -43.33
CA ALA A 335 -19.28 3.33 -44.33
C ALA A 335 -20.00 3.41 -45.68
N SER A 336 -21.33 3.28 -45.68
CA SER A 336 -22.14 3.40 -46.88
C SER A 336 -22.08 4.80 -47.49
N PHE A 337 -22.03 5.86 -46.67
CA PHE A 337 -21.85 7.23 -47.14
C PHE A 337 -20.48 7.46 -47.78
N CYS A 338 -19.41 6.91 -47.19
CA CYS A 338 -18.04 7.06 -47.72
C CYS A 338 -17.87 6.41 -49.08
N ALA A 339 -18.52 5.25 -49.27
CA ALA A 339 -18.46 4.48 -50.51
C ALA A 339 -19.37 5.03 -51.62
N ARG A 340 -20.30 5.96 -51.36
CA ARG A 340 -21.22 6.54 -52.37
C ARG A 340 -20.52 7.52 -53.32
N THR A 341 -20.88 7.43 -54.60
CA THR A 341 -20.71 8.50 -55.62
C THR A 341 -22.09 9.09 -55.96
N GLU A 342 -22.14 10.35 -56.43
CA GLU A 342 -23.38 11.14 -56.58
C GLU A 342 -24.48 10.52 -57.46
N GLU A 343 -24.19 9.44 -58.20
CA GLU A 343 -25.13 8.78 -59.13
C GLU A 343 -25.34 7.26 -58.92
N VAL A 344 -24.65 6.59 -57.97
CA VAL A 344 -24.70 5.11 -57.84
C VAL A 344 -24.68 4.63 -56.38
N ALA A 345 -25.58 3.71 -56.01
CA ALA A 345 -25.61 3.08 -54.68
C ALA A 345 -24.41 2.12 -54.48
N PRO A 346 -23.81 2.05 -53.27
CA PRO A 346 -22.65 1.20 -53.01
C PRO A 346 -23.08 -0.27 -52.90
N GLU A 347 -22.35 -1.17 -53.56
CA GLU A 347 -22.46 -2.61 -53.32
C GLU A 347 -21.65 -2.95 -52.06
N HIS A 348 -22.08 -3.98 -51.32
CA HIS A 348 -21.39 -4.48 -50.15
C HIS A 348 -20.95 -5.93 -50.37
N MET A 349 -19.70 -6.24 -49.99
CA MET A 349 -19.15 -7.59 -50.00
C MET A 349 -18.86 -8.02 -48.57
N GLN A 350 -19.35 -9.20 -48.19
CA GLN A 350 -19.00 -9.83 -46.92
C GLN A 350 -17.56 -10.36 -46.99
N LEU A 351 -16.69 -9.88 -46.11
CA LEU A 351 -15.29 -10.29 -46.07
C LEU A 351 -15.07 -11.52 -45.17
N PHE A 352 -16.02 -11.82 -44.28
CA PHE A 352 -15.89 -12.87 -43.27
C PHE A 352 -17.21 -13.62 -43.04
N ALA A 353 -17.16 -14.95 -42.88
CA ALA A 353 -18.34 -15.83 -42.95
C ALA A 353 -19.36 -15.69 -41.79
N ASP A 354 -18.99 -15.05 -40.67
CA ASP A 354 -19.81 -14.88 -39.46
C ASP A 354 -20.61 -13.57 -39.40
N GLN A 355 -20.73 -12.85 -40.53
CA GLN A 355 -21.46 -11.57 -40.67
C GLN A 355 -20.87 -10.39 -39.86
N THR A 356 -19.59 -10.43 -39.48
CA THR A 356 -18.98 -9.34 -38.67
C THR A 356 -18.28 -8.24 -39.47
N LEU A 357 -17.86 -8.50 -40.70
CA LEU A 357 -17.05 -7.56 -41.51
C LEU A 357 -17.53 -7.43 -42.96
N TYR A 358 -17.81 -6.20 -43.39
CA TYR A 358 -18.27 -5.87 -44.74
C TYR A 358 -17.41 -4.79 -45.39
N ALA A 359 -17.22 -4.87 -46.71
CA ALA A 359 -16.59 -3.82 -47.50
C ALA A 359 -17.60 -3.23 -48.49
N PHE A 360 -17.78 -1.92 -48.45
CA PHE A 360 -18.62 -1.13 -49.35
C PHE A 360 -17.77 -0.50 -50.46
N HIS A 361 -18.23 -0.59 -51.71
CA HIS A 361 -17.58 0.03 -52.87
C HIS A 361 -18.57 0.35 -54.01
N CYS A 362 -18.24 1.33 -54.86
CA CYS A 362 -19.00 1.60 -56.09
C CYS A 362 -18.54 0.69 -57.25
N LYS A 363 -19.51 0.13 -58.00
CA LYS A 363 -19.27 -0.66 -59.21
C LYS A 363 -18.74 0.25 -60.33
N GLY A 364 -17.60 -0.10 -60.91
CA GLY A 364 -17.07 0.57 -62.10
C GLY A 364 -17.71 -0.05 -63.34
N ALA A 365 -18.03 0.75 -64.35
CA ALA A 365 -18.49 0.25 -65.62
C ALA A 365 -17.42 -0.69 -66.24
N LYS A 366 -17.79 -1.95 -66.48
CA LYS A 366 -17.01 -3.08 -67.01
C LYS A 366 -16.10 -3.80 -66.01
N ASP A 367 -16.66 -4.80 -65.35
CA ASP A 367 -15.99 -6.09 -65.12
C ASP A 367 -17.07 -7.16 -65.29
N GLY A 368 -16.95 -7.94 -66.37
CA GLY A 368 -17.87 -9.02 -66.70
C GLY A 368 -17.35 -10.36 -66.18
N VAL A 369 -18.26 -11.15 -65.61
CA VAL A 369 -18.24 -12.64 -65.51
C VAL A 369 -17.13 -13.19 -64.57
N ASP A 370 -17.42 -13.93 -63.50
CA ASP A 370 -18.29 -15.11 -63.40
C ASP A 370 -19.04 -15.20 -62.06
N SER A 371 -20.33 -15.51 -62.16
CA SER A 371 -21.26 -15.89 -61.10
C SER A 371 -21.10 -17.36 -60.68
N MET A 372 -21.32 -17.69 -59.40
CA MET A 372 -22.08 -18.88 -59.03
C MET A 372 -23.01 -18.55 -57.86
N GLU A 373 -24.28 -18.89 -58.10
CA GLU A 373 -25.51 -18.75 -57.32
C GLU A 373 -25.40 -19.50 -55.96
N ASP A 374 -26.23 -19.29 -54.93
CA ASP A 374 -27.70 -19.34 -54.84
C ASP A 374 -28.12 -18.67 -53.51
N SER A 375 -29.03 -17.69 -53.48
CA SER A 375 -30.50 -17.77 -53.53
C SER A 375 -31.16 -18.35 -52.25
N SER A 376 -31.82 -17.49 -51.47
CA SER A 376 -33.25 -17.60 -51.10
C SER A 376 -33.66 -16.71 -49.89
N ASN A 377 -34.28 -15.58 -50.22
CA ASN A 377 -35.63 -15.13 -49.82
C ASN A 377 -36.04 -14.83 -48.35
N LEU A 378 -36.51 -13.57 -48.21
CA LEU A 378 -37.81 -13.11 -47.67
C LEU A 378 -37.98 -12.93 -46.14
N ASN A 379 -37.96 -11.68 -45.64
CA ASN A 379 -39.17 -10.83 -45.53
C ASN A 379 -38.91 -9.49 -44.78
N GLU A 380 -39.42 -8.39 -45.35
CA GLU A 380 -39.80 -7.11 -44.72
C GLU A 380 -40.90 -7.37 -43.67
N ASP A 381 -41.09 -6.65 -42.55
CA ASP A 381 -41.36 -5.23 -42.28
C ASP A 381 -41.29 -5.07 -40.73
N THR A 382 -40.91 -3.98 -40.07
CA THR A 382 -41.74 -2.76 -39.85
C THR A 382 -40.93 -1.72 -39.05
N THR A 383 -40.72 -0.55 -39.67
CA THR A 383 -40.96 0.82 -39.18
C THR A 383 -40.66 1.36 -37.76
N TYR A 384 -39.93 2.50 -37.78
CA TYR A 384 -40.02 3.75 -36.98
C TYR A 384 -39.44 3.83 -35.54
N ASN A 385 -38.26 4.45 -35.39
CA ASN A 385 -38.05 5.87 -35.00
C ASN A 385 -36.76 6.13 -34.19
N ALA A 386 -36.16 7.29 -34.49
CA ALA A 386 -34.86 7.81 -34.09
C ALA A 386 -34.63 8.02 -32.59
N VAL A 387 -33.38 7.81 -32.13
CA VAL A 387 -32.66 8.68 -31.18
C VAL A 387 -31.14 8.56 -31.41
N GLU A 388 -30.49 9.68 -31.72
CA GLU A 388 -29.03 9.86 -31.73
C GLU A 388 -28.39 9.45 -30.38
N GLY A 389 -27.31 8.66 -30.40
CA GLY A 389 -26.75 8.07 -29.18
C GLY A 389 -25.24 7.83 -29.17
N LYS A 390 -24.47 8.91 -28.97
CA LYS A 390 -23.27 9.01 -28.10
C LYS A 390 -22.27 7.84 -28.05
N SER A 391 -21.13 7.99 -28.73
CA SER A 391 -19.85 7.36 -28.32
C SER A 391 -18.85 8.43 -27.89
N LEU A 392 -18.92 8.86 -26.62
CA LEU A 392 -17.94 9.76 -25.98
C LEU A 392 -18.15 9.74 -24.45
N THR A 393 -17.74 8.71 -23.71
CA THR A 393 -17.79 8.80 -22.22
C THR A 393 -17.02 7.69 -21.48
N CYS A 394 -15.78 7.98 -21.06
CA CYS A 394 -15.27 7.47 -19.78
C CYS A 394 -14.80 8.65 -18.90
N THR A 395 -14.06 9.60 -19.48
CA THR A 395 -13.72 10.86 -18.79
C THR A 395 -14.90 11.84 -18.76
N TYR A 396 -15.74 11.85 -19.80
CA TYR A 396 -16.91 12.73 -19.86
C TYR A 396 -18.12 12.17 -19.08
N SER A 397 -18.26 10.83 -18.90
CA SER A 397 -19.29 10.25 -18.00
C SER A 397 -18.95 10.47 -16.53
N MET A 398 -17.65 10.46 -16.19
CA MET A 398 -17.19 10.87 -14.87
C MET A 398 -17.42 12.35 -14.58
N VAL A 399 -17.56 13.22 -15.59
CA VAL A 399 -17.92 14.64 -15.38
C VAL A 399 -19.43 14.86 -15.37
N THR A 400 -20.22 14.09 -16.14
CA THR A 400 -21.68 14.18 -16.13
C THR A 400 -22.34 13.47 -14.94
N ALA A 401 -21.73 12.43 -14.35
CA ALA A 401 -22.21 11.86 -13.08
C ALA A 401 -22.06 12.81 -11.87
N PHE A 402 -21.28 13.89 -12.03
CA PHE A 402 -21.08 14.97 -11.06
C PHE A 402 -21.79 16.28 -11.44
N LYS A 403 -22.56 16.31 -12.53
CA LYS A 403 -23.45 17.45 -12.80
C LYS A 403 -24.73 17.27 -12.00
N GLU A 404 -24.98 18.27 -11.14
CA GLU A 404 -26.14 18.45 -10.26
C GLU A 404 -26.16 17.66 -8.94
N SER A 405 -25.11 17.77 -8.14
CA SER A 405 -25.29 17.71 -6.68
C SER A 405 -24.72 18.95 -6.01
N GLU A 406 -25.57 19.70 -5.32
CA GLU A 406 -25.17 20.54 -4.17
C GLU A 406 -24.08 19.80 -3.40
N ILE A 407 -22.95 20.47 -3.17
CA ILE A 407 -21.88 19.91 -2.37
C ILE A 407 -22.40 19.76 -0.93
N VAL A 408 -22.56 18.51 -0.50
CA VAL A 408 -23.01 18.16 0.86
C VAL A 408 -21.82 18.22 1.82
N GLY A 409 -21.99 18.91 2.94
CA GLY A 409 -21.06 18.87 4.07
C GLY A 409 -19.69 19.51 3.83
N ARG A 410 -19.53 20.38 2.82
CA ARG A 410 -18.25 21.10 2.58
C ARG A 410 -18.36 22.63 2.55
N VAL A 411 -19.45 23.17 3.11
CA VAL A 411 -19.73 24.60 3.02
C VAL A 411 -18.67 25.42 3.76
N ASP A 412 -18.19 24.91 4.89
CA ASP A 412 -17.19 25.62 5.70
C ASP A 412 -15.79 25.53 5.06
N GLU A 413 -15.39 24.38 4.52
CA GLU A 413 -14.13 24.26 3.77
C GLU A 413 -14.10 25.17 2.54
N ILE A 414 -15.24 25.33 1.83
CA ILE A 414 -15.35 26.30 0.72
C ILE A 414 -15.11 27.72 1.22
N LYS A 415 -15.75 28.12 2.34
CA LYS A 415 -15.56 29.45 2.92
C LYS A 415 -14.11 29.69 3.33
N GLU A 416 -13.49 28.73 4.01
CA GLU A 416 -12.10 28.81 4.44
C GLU A 416 -11.13 28.98 3.26
N ILE A 417 -11.29 28.19 2.20
CA ILE A 417 -10.43 28.31 1.01
C ILE A 417 -10.67 29.66 0.32
N ILE A 418 -11.92 30.15 0.25
CA ILE A 418 -12.21 31.48 -0.29
C ILE A 418 -11.56 32.57 0.57
N GLU A 419 -11.55 32.43 1.89
CA GLU A 419 -10.85 33.36 2.78
C GLU A 419 -9.34 33.33 2.56
N LEU A 420 -8.74 32.15 2.37
CA LEU A 420 -7.31 32.01 2.05
C LEU A 420 -6.96 32.70 0.72
N ILE A 421 -7.82 32.57 -0.29
CA ILE A 421 -7.66 33.28 -1.58
C ILE A 421 -7.75 34.80 -1.38
N SER A 422 -8.62 35.25 -0.47
CA SER A 422 -8.95 36.68 -0.27
C SER A 422 -7.98 37.43 0.64
N LYS A 423 -7.42 36.79 1.68
CA LYS A 423 -6.63 37.44 2.76
C LYS A 423 -5.12 37.55 2.49
N GLY A 424 -4.65 37.14 1.31
CA GLY A 424 -3.21 37.07 1.02
C GLY A 424 -2.53 38.41 0.71
N SER A 425 -1.19 38.38 0.74
CA SER A 425 -0.30 39.49 0.39
C SER A 425 -0.41 39.89 -1.09
N GLN A 426 0.18 41.04 -1.47
CA GLN A 426 0.30 41.45 -2.88
C GLN A 426 1.23 40.53 -3.69
N GLN A 427 2.01 39.65 -3.05
CA GLN A 427 2.86 38.69 -3.74
C GLN A 427 2.07 37.47 -4.26
N LEU A 428 2.69 36.74 -5.20
CA LEU A 428 2.19 35.46 -5.69
C LEU A 428 2.12 34.43 -4.54
N GLU A 429 0.92 33.91 -4.27
CA GLU A 429 0.73 32.88 -3.25
C GLU A 429 0.27 31.56 -3.85
N LYS A 430 0.84 30.48 -3.32
CA LYS A 430 0.60 29.10 -3.75
C LYS A 430 -0.15 28.38 -2.63
N ILE A 431 -1.36 27.94 -2.92
CA ILE A 431 -2.23 27.24 -1.97
C ILE A 431 -2.30 25.78 -2.38
N SER A 432 -1.92 24.87 -1.49
CA SER A 432 -1.95 23.43 -1.78
C SER A 432 -3.07 22.74 -1.02
N VAL A 433 -3.99 22.10 -1.74
CA VAL A 433 -5.06 21.27 -1.19
C VAL A 433 -4.72 19.80 -1.38
N TRP A 434 -4.63 19.06 -0.27
CA TRP A 434 -4.21 17.67 -0.31
C TRP A 434 -5.11 16.73 0.50
N GLY A 435 -5.03 15.44 0.19
CA GLY A 435 -5.84 14.40 0.83
C GLY A 435 -6.00 13.15 -0.04
N MET A 436 -6.63 12.11 0.52
CA MET A 436 -6.80 10.80 -0.13
C MET A 436 -7.48 10.87 -1.51
N GLY A 437 -7.22 9.90 -2.38
CA GLY A 437 -7.96 9.73 -3.64
C GLY A 437 -9.46 9.57 -3.39
N GLY A 438 -10.31 10.19 -4.22
CA GLY A 438 -11.78 10.10 -4.06
C GLY A 438 -12.38 10.93 -2.91
N ILE A 439 -11.58 11.70 -2.16
CA ILE A 439 -12.03 12.53 -1.04
C ILE A 439 -12.80 13.80 -1.46
N GLY A 440 -12.79 14.14 -2.76
CA GLY A 440 -13.52 15.28 -3.33
C GLY A 440 -12.71 16.56 -3.55
N LYS A 441 -11.36 16.51 -3.56
CA LYS A 441 -10.50 17.70 -3.79
C LYS A 441 -10.85 18.47 -5.06
N THR A 442 -10.89 17.77 -6.20
CA THR A 442 -11.23 18.36 -7.50
C THR A 442 -12.62 18.98 -7.47
N THR A 443 -13.60 18.28 -6.90
CA THR A 443 -14.99 18.77 -6.77
C THR A 443 -15.06 20.03 -5.89
N LEU A 444 -14.34 20.07 -4.77
CA LEU A 444 -14.25 21.21 -3.86
C LEU A 444 -13.65 22.43 -4.57
N ILE A 445 -12.48 22.27 -5.18
CA ILE A 445 -11.77 23.36 -5.85
C ILE A 445 -12.50 23.84 -7.10
N GLN A 446 -13.15 22.94 -7.86
CA GLN A 446 -14.00 23.36 -8.98
C GLN A 446 -15.17 24.23 -8.50
N ASN A 447 -15.73 23.98 -7.31
CA ASN A 447 -16.80 24.80 -6.76
C ASN A 447 -16.29 26.18 -6.34
N VAL A 448 -15.15 26.23 -5.63
CA VAL A 448 -14.45 27.47 -5.28
C VAL A 448 -14.13 28.29 -6.54
N TYR A 449 -13.56 27.67 -7.57
CA TYR A 449 -13.22 28.30 -8.85
C TYR A 449 -14.46 28.85 -9.59
N ARG A 450 -15.61 28.16 -9.48
CA ARG A 450 -16.87 28.60 -10.08
C ARG A 450 -17.58 29.70 -9.29
N SER A 451 -17.18 29.94 -8.03
CA SER A 451 -17.75 30.98 -7.18
C SER A 451 -17.63 32.36 -7.83
N GLU A 452 -18.76 33.06 -7.91
CA GLU A 452 -18.83 34.40 -8.50
C GLU A 452 -17.95 35.40 -7.73
N LYS A 453 -17.84 35.22 -6.41
CA LYS A 453 -16.98 36.03 -5.54
C LYS A 453 -15.50 35.89 -5.92
N VAL A 454 -15.06 34.67 -6.23
CA VAL A 454 -13.66 34.39 -6.60
C VAL A 454 -13.39 34.87 -8.03
N LYS A 455 -14.29 34.62 -8.97
CA LYS A 455 -14.10 35.06 -10.37
C LYS A 455 -13.93 36.57 -10.51
N LYS A 456 -14.69 37.37 -9.74
CA LYS A 456 -14.59 38.84 -9.76
C LYS A 456 -13.28 39.39 -9.17
N MET A 457 -12.47 38.56 -8.50
CA MET A 457 -11.22 39.00 -7.85
C MET A 457 -9.98 38.98 -8.76
N PHE A 458 -10.06 38.33 -9.93
CA PHE A 458 -8.92 38.07 -10.81
C PHE A 458 -9.27 38.44 -12.26
N ASP A 459 -8.30 39.04 -12.97
CA ASP A 459 -8.43 39.44 -14.38
C ASP A 459 -8.35 38.23 -15.31
N LYS A 460 -7.58 37.23 -14.90
CA LYS A 460 -7.33 36.01 -15.65
C LYS A 460 -7.49 34.80 -14.77
N HIS A 461 -8.10 33.75 -15.29
CA HIS A 461 -8.30 32.52 -14.55
C HIS A 461 -8.21 31.30 -15.46
N ALA A 462 -7.59 30.22 -14.98
CA ALA A 462 -7.58 28.95 -15.66
C ALA A 462 -7.65 27.79 -14.66
N CYS A 463 -8.26 26.69 -15.09
CA CYS A 463 -8.34 25.46 -14.32
C CYS A 463 -8.01 24.28 -15.22
N VAL A 464 -6.89 23.62 -14.96
CA VAL A 464 -6.37 22.54 -15.79
C VAL A 464 -6.05 21.33 -14.93
N THR A 465 -6.57 20.17 -15.33
CA THR A 465 -6.17 18.87 -14.80
C THR A 465 -4.98 18.34 -15.59
N ILE A 466 -3.93 17.90 -14.89
CA ILE A 466 -2.71 17.40 -15.52
C ILE A 466 -2.98 16.02 -16.14
N MET A 467 -2.88 15.93 -17.47
CA MET A 467 -3.09 14.70 -18.23
C MET A 467 -1.91 13.72 -18.07
N ARG A 468 -2.18 12.43 -18.26
CA ARG A 468 -1.20 11.35 -18.10
C ARG A 468 -1.05 10.57 -19.42
N PRO A 469 0.18 10.30 -19.91
CA PRO A 469 1.48 10.70 -19.32
C PRO A 469 1.70 12.22 -19.30
N PHE A 470 2.52 12.72 -18.37
CA PHE A 470 2.78 14.15 -18.21
C PHE A 470 3.49 14.72 -19.45
N ASN A 471 2.93 15.79 -20.01
CA ASN A 471 3.52 16.55 -21.09
C ASN A 471 3.37 18.05 -20.80
N LEU A 472 4.50 18.71 -20.60
CA LEU A 472 4.56 20.14 -20.28
C LEU A 472 3.93 20.99 -21.39
N ASN A 473 4.16 20.66 -22.66
CA ASN A 473 3.64 21.44 -23.78
C ASN A 473 2.10 21.36 -23.86
N ASP A 474 1.52 20.18 -23.63
CA ASP A 474 0.07 20.01 -23.64
C ASP A 474 -0.59 20.78 -22.49
N LEU A 475 0.05 20.79 -21.31
CA LEU A 475 -0.39 21.59 -20.16
C LEU A 475 -0.33 23.09 -20.44
N LEU A 476 0.79 23.58 -20.99
CA LEU A 476 0.97 25.00 -21.34
C LEU A 476 -0.05 25.43 -22.40
N MET A 477 -0.27 24.63 -23.45
CA MET A 477 -1.27 24.89 -24.47
C MET A 477 -2.69 24.94 -23.88
N SER A 478 -3.00 24.06 -22.93
CA SER A 478 -4.29 24.07 -22.22
C SER A 478 -4.47 25.33 -21.37
N LEU A 479 -3.42 25.80 -20.69
CA LEU A 479 -3.42 27.05 -19.92
C LEU A 479 -3.61 28.26 -20.84
N VAL A 480 -2.80 28.38 -21.89
CA VAL A 480 -2.88 29.49 -22.87
C VAL A 480 -4.28 29.57 -23.46
N ARG A 481 -4.86 28.44 -23.89
CA ARG A 481 -6.21 28.38 -24.47
C ARG A 481 -7.31 28.86 -23.51
N GLN A 482 -7.14 28.71 -22.19
CA GLN A 482 -8.11 29.20 -21.20
C GLN A 482 -7.88 30.67 -20.81
N LEU A 483 -6.67 31.20 -21.02
CA LEU A 483 -6.27 32.54 -20.61
C LEU A 483 -6.35 33.58 -21.74
N GLU A 484 -6.28 33.16 -23.01
CA GLU A 484 -6.46 34.03 -24.16
C GLU A 484 -7.93 34.48 -24.33
N ASP A 485 -8.12 35.77 -24.60
CA ASP A 485 -9.44 36.29 -24.98
C ASP A 485 -9.67 36.02 -26.47
N SER A 486 -10.88 35.60 -26.85
CA SER A 486 -11.26 35.18 -28.21
C SER A 486 -11.05 36.21 -29.34
N LYS A 487 -10.54 37.41 -29.03
CA LYS A 487 -10.35 38.53 -29.95
C LYS A 487 -8.91 38.81 -30.37
N THR A 488 -7.91 38.12 -29.81
CA THR A 488 -6.49 38.30 -30.18
C THR A 488 -5.84 36.95 -30.49
N SER A 489 -5.98 36.49 -31.73
CA SER A 489 -5.37 35.26 -32.25
C SER A 489 -3.92 35.49 -32.69
N GLY A 490 -3.00 35.60 -31.73
CA GLY A 490 -1.58 35.64 -32.02
C GLY A 490 -0.83 34.93 -30.90
N GLY A 491 -0.26 33.75 -31.19
CA GLY A 491 0.36 32.85 -30.22
C GLY A 491 1.36 33.57 -29.31
N LYS A 492 0.87 33.97 -28.12
CA LYS A 492 1.64 34.65 -27.09
C LYS A 492 2.17 33.62 -26.10
N GLU A 493 3.39 33.82 -25.63
CA GLU A 493 3.99 32.99 -24.60
C GLU A 493 3.27 33.22 -23.25
N LEU A 494 3.07 32.16 -22.45
CA LEU A 494 2.25 32.19 -21.22
C LEU A 494 2.63 33.34 -20.27
N VAL A 495 3.93 33.62 -20.16
CA VAL A 495 4.47 34.72 -19.34
C VAL A 495 3.89 36.07 -19.78
N SER A 496 3.89 36.35 -21.08
CA SER A 496 3.39 37.62 -21.65
C SER A 496 1.87 37.82 -21.48
N ILE A 497 1.11 36.73 -21.29
CA ILE A 497 -0.35 36.79 -21.06
C ILE A 497 -0.64 37.18 -19.61
N LEU A 498 0.20 36.71 -18.68
CA LEU A 498 0.03 36.85 -17.23
C LEU A 498 0.72 38.10 -16.66
N GLU A 499 1.74 38.62 -17.35
CA GLU A 499 2.51 39.77 -16.92
C GLU A 499 1.63 41.01 -16.70
N GLY A 500 1.79 41.66 -15.54
CA GLY A 500 1.02 42.85 -15.15
C GLY A 500 -0.46 42.61 -14.81
N LYS A 501 -0.94 41.36 -14.80
CA LYS A 501 -2.33 41.01 -14.48
C LYS A 501 -2.44 40.24 -13.16
N LYS A 502 -3.62 40.29 -12.55
CA LYS A 502 -3.95 39.47 -11.38
C LYS A 502 -4.60 38.18 -11.83
N TYR A 503 -3.96 37.04 -11.58
CA TYR A 503 -4.42 35.74 -12.10
C TYR A 503 -4.69 34.69 -11.02
N LEU A 504 -5.62 33.78 -11.34
CA LEU A 504 -5.91 32.56 -10.57
C LEU A 504 -5.70 31.32 -11.44
N ILE A 505 -4.70 30.51 -11.12
CA ILE A 505 -4.45 29.24 -11.82
C ILE A 505 -4.75 28.08 -10.88
N VAL A 506 -5.59 27.15 -11.34
CA VAL A 506 -5.82 25.87 -10.65
C VAL A 506 -5.11 24.77 -11.44
N LEU A 507 -4.19 24.08 -10.78
CA LEU A 507 -3.52 22.88 -11.30
C LEU A 507 -4.02 21.68 -10.50
N ASP A 508 -4.78 20.83 -11.18
CA ASP A 508 -5.43 19.68 -10.58
C ASP A 508 -4.64 18.38 -10.84
N ASP A 509 -4.44 17.58 -9.78
CA ASP A 509 -3.75 16.27 -9.73
C ASP A 509 -2.23 16.29 -10.04
N VAL A 510 -1.49 17.17 -9.35
CA VAL A 510 -0.01 17.16 -9.36
C VAL A 510 0.52 15.93 -8.59
N LEU A 511 1.32 15.09 -9.24
CA LEU A 511 1.77 13.80 -8.69
C LEU A 511 3.26 13.74 -8.32
N PHE A 512 4.10 14.63 -8.83
CA PHE A 512 5.54 14.65 -8.50
C PHE A 512 6.07 16.08 -8.30
N THR A 513 7.10 16.22 -7.46
CA THR A 513 7.77 17.52 -7.23
C THR A 513 8.45 18.02 -8.49
N THR A 514 9.04 17.12 -9.29
CA THR A 514 9.68 17.45 -10.57
C THR A 514 8.72 18.03 -11.60
N GLU A 515 7.43 17.66 -11.54
CA GLU A 515 6.40 18.25 -12.40
C GLU A 515 6.16 19.69 -12.01
N TRP A 516 6.01 19.94 -10.70
CA TRP A 516 5.85 21.28 -10.18
C TRP A 516 7.07 22.16 -10.48
N ASP A 517 8.30 21.65 -10.29
CA ASP A 517 9.53 22.40 -10.58
C ASP A 517 9.61 22.83 -12.06
N ALA A 518 9.20 21.96 -12.97
CA ALA A 518 9.13 22.28 -14.40
C ALA A 518 8.07 23.36 -14.70
N ILE A 519 6.91 23.28 -14.05
CA ILE A 519 5.78 24.18 -14.27
C ILE A 519 6.00 25.57 -13.64
N GLU A 520 6.60 25.63 -12.45
CA GLU A 520 6.71 26.84 -11.63
C GLU A 520 7.40 27.98 -12.39
N SER A 521 8.42 27.66 -13.18
CA SER A 521 9.24 28.63 -13.91
C SER A 521 8.46 29.50 -14.91
N TYR A 522 7.26 29.09 -15.31
CA TYR A 522 6.44 29.80 -16.30
C TYR A 522 5.48 30.82 -15.69
N PHE A 523 5.40 30.93 -14.37
CA PHE A 523 4.52 31.89 -13.69
C PHE A 523 5.29 33.12 -13.20
N PRO A 524 4.98 34.32 -13.67
CA PRO A 524 5.72 35.52 -13.30
C PRO A 524 5.45 35.91 -11.84
N ALA A 525 6.51 36.19 -11.08
CA ALA A 525 6.42 36.65 -9.70
C ALA A 525 6.05 38.16 -9.67
N THR A 526 4.78 38.47 -9.93
CA THR A 526 4.26 39.85 -9.91
C THR A 526 3.66 40.20 -8.55
N GLU A 527 3.82 41.46 -8.10
CA GLU A 527 3.15 42.00 -6.90
C GLU A 527 1.67 42.37 -7.17
N THR A 528 0.96 41.54 -7.92
CA THR A 528 -0.44 41.79 -8.36
C THR A 528 -1.48 41.06 -7.51
N GLY A 529 -1.06 40.30 -6.50
CA GLY A 529 -1.96 39.49 -5.65
C GLY A 529 -2.46 38.22 -6.35
N SER A 530 -1.68 37.66 -7.28
CA SER A 530 -2.01 36.42 -8.00
C SER A 530 -1.98 35.18 -7.11
N ARG A 531 -2.75 34.15 -7.48
CA ARG A 531 -2.90 32.90 -6.72
C ARG A 531 -2.75 31.67 -7.61
N ILE A 532 -2.06 30.65 -7.11
CA ILE A 532 -2.01 29.32 -7.72
C ILE A 532 -2.57 28.32 -6.71
N ILE A 533 -3.59 27.55 -7.11
CA ILE A 533 -4.15 26.47 -6.30
C ILE A 533 -3.68 25.15 -6.89
N ILE A 534 -3.03 24.33 -6.07
CA ILE A 534 -2.57 23.00 -6.44
C ILE A 534 -3.43 21.97 -5.71
N THR A 535 -3.98 20.98 -6.43
CA THR A 535 -4.51 19.78 -5.78
C THR A 535 -3.52 18.62 -5.92
N THR A 536 -3.30 17.88 -4.83
CA THR A 536 -2.42 16.71 -4.83
C THR A 536 -2.90 15.65 -3.86
N ARG A 537 -2.40 14.42 -3.99
CA ARG A 537 -2.65 13.32 -3.06
C ARG A 537 -1.64 13.28 -1.92
N HIS A 538 -0.49 13.93 -2.08
CA HIS A 538 0.68 13.77 -1.21
C HIS A 538 0.97 15.05 -0.43
N GLU A 539 1.06 14.93 0.89
CA GLU A 539 1.44 16.04 1.77
C GLU A 539 2.83 16.59 1.43
N SER A 540 3.78 15.71 1.09
CA SER A 540 5.15 16.09 0.71
C SER A 540 5.18 17.00 -0.52
N ILE A 541 4.30 16.74 -1.51
CA ILE A 541 4.17 17.57 -2.70
C ILE A 541 3.48 18.88 -2.36
N ALA A 542 2.43 18.85 -1.52
CA ALA A 542 1.77 20.07 -1.06
C ALA A 542 2.76 21.02 -0.36
N LYS A 543 3.64 20.47 0.50
CA LYS A 543 4.72 21.20 1.17
C LYS A 543 5.72 21.78 0.17
N HIS A 544 6.14 20.98 -0.80
CA HIS A 544 7.06 21.42 -1.85
C HIS A 544 6.48 22.56 -2.69
N CYS A 545 5.22 22.45 -3.12
CA CYS A 545 4.58 23.45 -3.95
C CYS A 545 4.30 24.76 -3.21
N SER A 546 3.83 24.72 -1.96
CA SER A 546 3.40 25.93 -1.23
C SER A 546 4.49 26.59 -0.39
N GLY A 547 5.64 25.94 -0.19
CA GLY A 547 6.63 26.30 0.82
C GLY A 547 6.12 25.96 2.22
N ASP A 548 7.00 25.61 3.17
CA ASP A 548 6.65 25.08 4.50
C ASP A 548 6.02 26.13 5.47
N GLN A 549 5.23 27.08 4.94
CA GLN A 549 4.58 28.16 5.66
C GLN A 549 3.19 27.73 6.15
N GLN A 550 2.99 27.79 7.46
CA GLN A 550 1.69 27.54 8.10
C GLN A 550 0.63 28.50 7.53
N GLY A 551 -0.48 27.96 6.99
CA GLY A 551 -1.60 28.73 6.44
C GLY A 551 -1.78 28.64 4.91
N LYS A 552 -0.83 28.07 4.16
CA LYS A 552 -0.93 27.88 2.70
C LYS A 552 -1.29 26.45 2.26
N MET A 553 -1.35 25.52 3.22
CA MET A 553 -1.74 24.13 2.99
C MET A 553 -3.08 23.82 3.61
N TYR A 554 -3.95 23.15 2.86
CA TYR A 554 -5.26 22.73 3.29
C TYR A 554 -5.41 21.20 3.17
N GLN A 555 -5.59 20.51 4.29
CA GLN A 555 -5.86 19.08 4.30
C GLN A 555 -7.38 18.84 4.22
N LEU A 556 -7.84 18.21 3.14
CA LEU A 556 -9.23 17.84 2.99
C LEU A 556 -9.53 16.53 3.74
N ASN A 557 -10.30 16.64 4.81
CA ASN A 557 -10.70 15.50 5.66
C ASN A 557 -11.91 14.75 5.09
N ARG A 558 -12.31 13.64 5.72
CA ARG A 558 -13.52 12.87 5.37
C ARG A 558 -14.79 13.64 5.72
N LEU A 559 -15.91 13.25 5.10
CA LEU A 559 -17.22 13.74 5.54
C LEU A 559 -17.52 13.21 6.94
N GLY A 560 -18.10 14.06 7.78
CA GLY A 560 -18.65 13.62 9.07
C GLY A 560 -19.82 12.65 8.87
N ASP A 561 -20.14 11.86 9.90
CA ASP A 561 -21.17 10.82 9.80
C ASP A 561 -22.52 11.34 9.31
N ASN A 562 -22.91 12.54 9.72
CA ASN A 562 -24.16 13.16 9.30
C ASN A 562 -24.14 13.58 7.83
N ASP A 563 -23.04 14.19 7.36
CA ASP A 563 -22.89 14.58 5.96
C ASP A 563 -22.77 13.38 5.03
N ALA A 564 -22.09 12.32 5.50
CA ALA A 564 -21.99 11.05 4.80
C ALA A 564 -23.36 10.38 4.65
N LYS A 565 -24.15 10.34 5.72
CA LYS A 565 -25.56 9.89 5.72
C LYS A 565 -26.40 10.71 4.73
N ASN A 566 -26.31 12.04 4.79
CA ASN A 566 -27.07 12.93 3.92
C ASN A 566 -26.70 12.74 2.45
N LEU A 567 -25.41 12.61 2.13
CA LEU A 567 -24.94 12.37 0.77
C LEU A 567 -25.42 11.00 0.25
N PHE A 568 -25.37 9.97 1.09
CA PHE A 568 -25.88 8.65 0.76
C PHE A 568 -27.38 8.67 0.50
N ALA A 569 -28.16 9.29 1.40
CA ALA A 569 -29.61 9.41 1.27
C ALA A 569 -29.98 10.12 -0.04
N LYS A 570 -29.35 11.27 -0.30
CA LYS A 570 -29.58 12.05 -1.52
C LYS A 570 -29.27 11.24 -2.78
N LYS A 571 -28.24 10.39 -2.74
CA LYS A 571 -27.86 9.57 -3.89
C LYS A 571 -28.80 8.39 -4.12
N VAL A 572 -29.22 7.69 -3.05
CA VAL A 572 -30.06 6.48 -3.12
C VAL A 572 -31.53 6.82 -3.39
N PHE A 573 -32.04 7.86 -2.72
CA PHE A 573 -33.46 8.22 -2.73
C PHE A 573 -33.78 9.39 -3.66
N LYS A 574 -32.76 10.06 -4.23
CA LYS A 574 -32.88 11.22 -5.13
C LYS A 574 -33.53 12.48 -4.52
N GLU A 575 -33.89 12.44 -3.24
CA GLU A 575 -34.41 13.56 -2.44
C GLU A 575 -33.60 13.72 -1.14
N SER A 576 -33.60 14.91 -0.54
CA SER A 576 -33.02 15.15 0.80
C SER A 576 -33.93 14.57 1.88
N VAL A 577 -34.00 13.23 1.94
CA VAL A 577 -34.78 12.53 2.95
C VAL A 577 -33.92 12.35 4.20
N ASN A 578 -34.49 12.68 5.37
CA ASN A 578 -33.86 12.32 6.62
C ASN A 578 -33.91 10.79 6.77
N LEU A 579 -32.75 10.13 6.76
CA LEU A 579 -32.65 8.68 6.93
C LEU A 579 -33.36 8.22 8.21
N ASP A 580 -33.43 9.06 9.25
CA ASP A 580 -34.07 8.73 10.53
C ASP A 580 -35.60 8.64 10.46
N GLN A 581 -36.23 9.02 9.33
CA GLN A 581 -37.68 8.96 9.09
C GLN A 581 -38.10 7.84 8.12
N GLN A 582 -37.16 7.03 7.65
CA GLN A 582 -37.42 5.90 6.75
C GLN A 582 -37.59 4.57 7.50
N ASP A 583 -37.86 3.50 6.74
CA ASP A 583 -38.06 2.15 7.25
C ASP A 583 -36.87 1.67 8.11
N LEU A 584 -37.15 1.30 9.36
CA LEU A 584 -36.15 1.09 10.40
C LEU A 584 -35.16 -0.04 10.03
N GLU A 585 -35.59 -0.98 9.19
CA GLU A 585 -34.77 -2.11 8.76
C GLU A 585 -33.76 -1.76 7.66
N LEU A 586 -34.12 -0.89 6.70
CA LEU A 586 -33.17 -0.43 5.67
C LEU A 586 -32.05 0.42 6.29
N ILE A 587 -32.38 1.22 7.32
CA ILE A 587 -31.39 2.00 8.08
C ILE A 587 -30.39 1.09 8.80
N LYS A 588 -30.86 -0.05 9.34
CA LYS A 588 -29.97 -1.04 9.99
C LYS A 588 -28.92 -1.56 9.00
N GLU A 589 -29.30 -1.83 7.75
CA GLU A 589 -28.37 -2.28 6.70
C GLU A 589 -27.56 -1.13 6.06
N ALA A 590 -28.08 0.10 6.08
CA ALA A 590 -27.37 1.30 5.61
C ALA A 590 -26.15 1.63 6.47
N LYS A 591 -26.27 1.47 7.80
CA LYS A 591 -25.22 1.77 8.78
C LYS A 591 -23.89 1.06 8.49
N PRO A 592 -23.83 -0.28 8.32
CA PRO A 592 -22.58 -0.96 7.99
C PRO A 592 -22.03 -0.57 6.61
N ILE A 593 -22.87 -0.31 5.62
CA ILE A 593 -22.44 0.18 4.29
C ILE A 593 -21.75 1.55 4.41
N LEU A 594 -22.39 2.49 5.12
CA LEU A 594 -21.83 3.81 5.40
C LEU A 594 -20.54 3.73 6.22
N LYS A 595 -20.48 2.80 7.19
CA LYS A 595 -19.28 2.53 7.96
C LYS A 595 -18.12 2.10 7.05
N LYS A 596 -18.35 1.17 6.12
CA LYS A 596 -17.36 0.72 5.11
C LYS A 596 -16.93 1.85 4.17
N CYS A 597 -17.86 2.74 3.82
CA CYS A 597 -17.54 3.94 3.05
C CYS A 597 -16.67 4.93 3.84
N ASN A 598 -16.77 4.91 5.18
CA ASN A 598 -15.96 5.66 6.13
C ASN A 598 -15.81 7.14 5.75
N GLY A 599 -16.93 7.77 5.36
CA GLY A 599 -16.98 9.20 5.00
C GLY A 599 -16.28 9.57 3.67
N LEU A 600 -15.90 8.59 2.83
CA LEU A 600 -15.30 8.83 1.51
C LEU A 600 -16.39 9.17 0.48
N PRO A 601 -16.47 10.41 -0.05
CA PRO A 601 -17.56 10.82 -0.93
C PRO A 601 -17.68 9.96 -2.19
N LEU A 602 -16.56 9.61 -2.84
CA LEU A 602 -16.59 8.76 -4.03
C LEU A 602 -17.20 7.38 -3.74
N ALA A 603 -16.89 6.79 -2.58
CA ALA A 603 -17.45 5.52 -2.16
C ALA A 603 -18.96 5.62 -1.94
N ILE A 604 -19.37 6.65 -1.20
CA ILE A 604 -20.77 6.92 -0.87
C ILE A 604 -21.59 7.14 -2.14
N VAL A 605 -21.10 7.96 -3.07
CA VAL A 605 -21.81 8.31 -4.31
C VAL A 605 -21.90 7.12 -5.26
N THR A 606 -20.86 6.29 -5.32
CA THR A 606 -20.85 5.14 -6.23
C THR A 606 -21.71 4.00 -5.67
N ILE A 607 -21.55 3.64 -4.38
CA ILE A 607 -22.39 2.62 -3.74
C ILE A 607 -23.84 3.10 -3.67
N GLY A 608 -24.07 4.36 -3.29
CA GLY A 608 -25.41 4.95 -3.28
C GLY A 608 -26.04 4.99 -4.68
N GLY A 609 -25.24 5.28 -5.71
CA GLY A 609 -25.69 5.24 -7.10
C GLY A 609 -26.04 3.83 -7.58
N PHE A 610 -25.24 2.84 -7.20
CA PHE A 610 -25.52 1.42 -7.45
C PHE A 610 -26.82 0.99 -6.76
N LEU A 611 -26.97 1.28 -5.47
CA LEU A 611 -28.19 0.97 -4.71
C LEU A 611 -29.42 1.73 -5.21
N ALA A 612 -29.27 2.93 -5.77
CA ALA A 612 -30.37 3.67 -6.39
C ALA A 612 -30.98 2.91 -7.60
N SER A 613 -30.16 2.11 -8.28
CA SER A 613 -30.57 1.28 -9.42
C SER A 613 -31.09 -0.12 -9.03
N ARG A 614 -31.02 -0.48 -7.74
CA ARG A 614 -31.44 -1.78 -7.20
C ARG A 614 -32.80 -1.67 -6.48
N PRO A 615 -33.52 -2.80 -6.30
CA PRO A 615 -34.64 -2.86 -5.37
C PRO A 615 -34.20 -2.44 -3.97
N LYS A 616 -34.97 -1.55 -3.32
CA LYS A 616 -34.68 -1.04 -1.97
C LYS A 616 -35.17 -2.03 -0.91
N THR A 617 -34.59 -3.24 -0.91
CA THR A 617 -34.93 -4.30 0.04
C THR A 617 -33.77 -4.59 0.97
N THR A 618 -34.08 -5.02 2.20
CA THR A 618 -33.07 -5.36 3.23
C THR A 618 -32.13 -6.47 2.77
N LEU A 619 -32.66 -7.47 2.06
CA LEU A 619 -31.88 -8.60 1.53
C LEU A 619 -30.82 -8.16 0.52
N GLU A 620 -31.15 -7.26 -0.43
CA GLU A 620 -30.18 -6.80 -1.44
C GLU A 620 -29.07 -5.96 -0.81
N TRP A 621 -29.39 -5.14 0.18
CA TRP A 621 -28.41 -4.32 0.89
C TRP A 621 -27.51 -5.19 1.78
N ARG A 622 -28.08 -6.21 2.42
CA ARG A 622 -27.32 -7.22 3.18
C ARG A 622 -26.37 -8.01 2.27
N LYS A 623 -26.84 -8.48 1.12
CA LYS A 623 -25.99 -9.16 0.12
C LYS A 623 -24.79 -8.30 -0.29
N LEU A 624 -25.03 -7.02 -0.61
CA LEU A 624 -23.95 -6.09 -0.92
C LEU A 624 -22.99 -5.93 0.26
N ASN A 625 -23.50 -5.80 1.47
CA ASN A 625 -22.68 -5.64 2.67
C ASN A 625 -21.84 -6.89 2.96
N GLU A 626 -22.38 -8.09 2.77
CA GLU A 626 -21.67 -9.36 2.98
C GLU A 626 -20.66 -9.67 1.85
N HIS A 627 -20.93 -9.22 0.61
CA HIS A 627 -20.19 -9.64 -0.59
C HIS A 627 -19.65 -8.47 -1.43
N ILE A 628 -19.34 -7.32 -0.83
CA ILE A 628 -18.89 -6.12 -1.55
C ILE A 628 -17.67 -6.38 -2.46
N SER A 629 -16.74 -7.24 -2.04
CA SER A 629 -15.60 -7.68 -2.85
C SER A 629 -16.04 -8.36 -4.15
N ALA A 630 -16.96 -9.33 -4.07
CA ALA A 630 -17.47 -10.02 -5.25
C ALA A 630 -18.24 -9.06 -6.17
N GLU A 631 -19.02 -8.15 -5.57
CA GLU A 631 -19.77 -7.14 -6.33
C GLU A 631 -18.83 -6.17 -7.06
N LEU A 632 -17.70 -5.79 -6.46
CA LEU A 632 -16.66 -4.97 -7.10
C LEU A 632 -15.97 -5.68 -8.28
N GLU A 633 -15.88 -7.01 -8.29
CA GLU A 633 -15.34 -7.78 -9.41
C GLU A 633 -16.32 -7.84 -10.58
N THR A 634 -17.60 -8.13 -10.31
CA THR A 634 -18.55 -8.53 -11.36
C THR A 634 -19.44 -7.40 -11.86
N ASN A 635 -19.67 -6.32 -11.10
CA ASN A 635 -20.67 -5.32 -11.45
C ASN A 635 -20.09 -4.09 -12.16
N PRO A 636 -20.59 -3.72 -13.36
CA PRO A 636 -20.23 -2.48 -14.04
C PRO A 636 -20.59 -1.22 -13.23
N GLY A 637 -21.67 -1.26 -12.44
CA GLY A 637 -22.12 -0.11 -11.63
C GLY A 637 -21.16 0.34 -10.53
N LEU A 638 -20.17 -0.50 -10.16
CA LEU A 638 -19.13 -0.17 -9.18
C LEU A 638 -17.77 0.12 -9.83
N GLU A 639 -17.72 0.25 -11.16
CA GLU A 639 -16.49 0.46 -11.92
C GLU A 639 -15.75 1.73 -11.51
N ALA A 640 -16.45 2.80 -11.13
CA ALA A 640 -15.82 4.06 -10.73
C ALA A 640 -14.95 3.92 -9.46
N ILE A 641 -15.44 3.21 -8.42
CA ILE A 641 -14.66 2.88 -7.21
C ILE A 641 -13.47 2.01 -7.61
N ARG A 642 -13.74 0.95 -8.37
CA ARG A 642 -12.71 0.01 -8.82
C ARG A 642 -11.62 0.71 -9.63
N ALA A 643 -11.96 1.60 -10.56
CA ALA A 643 -11.03 2.33 -11.41
C ALA A 643 -10.16 3.30 -10.59
N VAL A 644 -10.76 4.15 -9.75
CA VAL A 644 -10.00 5.15 -8.95
C VAL A 644 -9.03 4.47 -7.99
N LEU A 645 -9.42 3.33 -7.44
CA LEU A 645 -8.60 2.65 -6.45
C LEU A 645 -7.62 1.66 -7.08
N ASN A 646 -7.95 1.06 -8.23
CA ASN A 646 -6.97 0.34 -9.06
C ASN A 646 -5.89 1.29 -9.57
N ILE A 647 -6.22 2.54 -9.93
CA ILE A 647 -5.20 3.55 -10.26
C ILE A 647 -4.28 3.81 -9.07
N SER A 648 -4.84 3.83 -7.85
CA SER A 648 -4.05 4.06 -6.63
C SER A 648 -3.11 2.88 -6.33
N TYR A 649 -3.54 1.65 -6.58
CA TYR A 649 -2.72 0.46 -6.45
C TYR A 649 -1.71 0.28 -7.59
N ASP A 650 -2.12 0.50 -8.84
CA ASP A 650 -1.25 0.41 -10.02
C ASP A 650 -0.17 1.49 -10.00
N GLY A 651 -0.46 2.66 -9.40
CA GLY A 651 0.51 3.72 -9.13
C GLY A 651 1.49 3.44 -7.97
N LEU A 652 1.37 2.32 -7.26
CA LEU A 652 2.35 1.93 -6.26
C LEU A 652 3.66 1.44 -6.92
N PRO A 653 4.83 1.88 -6.42
CA PRO A 653 6.10 1.25 -6.74
C PRO A 653 6.08 -0.25 -6.48
N TYR A 654 6.82 -1.00 -7.29
CA TYR A 654 6.77 -2.46 -7.26
C TYR A 654 7.09 -3.08 -5.88
N HIS A 655 7.97 -2.44 -5.12
CA HIS A 655 8.39 -2.89 -3.80
C HIS A 655 7.32 -2.66 -2.71
N LEU A 656 6.37 -1.74 -2.93
CA LEU A 656 5.25 -1.51 -2.00
C LEU A 656 4.06 -2.42 -2.26
N LYS A 657 3.90 -2.95 -3.48
CA LYS A 657 2.74 -3.79 -3.83
C LYS A 657 2.63 -5.02 -2.93
N SER A 658 3.72 -5.76 -2.72
CA SER A 658 3.71 -6.94 -1.81
C SER A 658 3.39 -6.55 -0.36
N CYS A 659 3.93 -5.43 0.14
CA CYS A 659 3.60 -4.91 1.47
C CYS A 659 2.13 -4.53 1.60
N PHE A 660 1.54 -3.89 0.57
CA PHE A 660 0.14 -3.52 0.54
C PHE A 660 -0.77 -4.75 0.44
N LEU A 661 -0.49 -5.69 -0.45
CA LEU A 661 -1.28 -6.94 -0.55
C LEU A 661 -1.22 -7.74 0.75
N TYR A 662 -0.08 -7.76 1.43
CA TYR A 662 0.06 -8.43 2.73
C TYR A 662 -0.87 -7.87 3.80
N LEU A 663 -1.27 -6.60 3.71
CA LEU A 663 -2.23 -6.00 4.63
C LEU A 663 -3.61 -6.66 4.56
N SER A 664 -3.89 -7.37 3.46
CA SER A 664 -5.08 -8.20 3.32
C SER A 664 -5.08 -9.39 4.28
N ILE A 665 -4.12 -9.61 5.18
CA ILE A 665 -4.32 -10.63 6.22
C ILE A 665 -5.14 -10.11 7.42
N PHE A 666 -5.19 -8.80 7.64
CA PHE A 666 -5.76 -8.24 8.86
C PHE A 666 -7.29 -8.11 8.80
N PRO A 667 -7.99 -8.27 9.94
CA PRO A 667 -9.44 -8.08 10.02
C PRO A 667 -9.84 -6.61 9.78
N GLU A 668 -11.13 -6.40 9.50
CA GLU A 668 -11.72 -5.07 9.31
C GLU A 668 -11.59 -4.25 10.60
N ASP A 669 -11.39 -2.93 10.49
CA ASP A 669 -11.16 -2.00 11.61
C ASP A 669 -10.01 -2.33 12.58
N GLY A 670 -9.22 -3.37 12.29
CA GLY A 670 -8.14 -3.81 13.16
C GLY A 670 -7.04 -2.76 13.28
N LYS A 671 -6.74 -2.33 14.52
CA LYS A 671 -5.58 -1.48 14.79
C LYS A 671 -4.29 -2.29 14.69
N ILE A 672 -3.45 -1.97 13.71
CA ILE A 672 -2.22 -2.70 13.44
C ILE A 672 -1.04 -1.92 14.02
N SER A 673 -0.28 -2.54 14.93
CA SER A 673 0.97 -1.92 15.42
C SER A 673 2.03 -1.85 14.32
N ARG A 674 2.63 -0.68 14.11
CA ARG A 674 3.72 -0.50 13.14
C ARG A 674 4.85 -1.52 13.33
N LYS A 675 5.27 -1.74 14.58
CA LYS A 675 6.35 -2.69 14.89
C LYS A 675 5.98 -4.14 14.57
N ARG A 676 4.71 -4.53 14.74
CA ARG A 676 4.21 -5.86 14.37
C ARG A 676 4.32 -6.02 12.85
N LEU A 677 3.75 -5.07 12.11
CA LEU A 677 3.72 -5.09 10.65
C LEU A 677 5.11 -5.07 10.01
N VAL A 678 5.97 -4.14 10.42
CA VAL A 678 7.33 -3.99 9.88
C VAL A 678 8.18 -5.24 10.10
N ARG A 679 8.11 -5.86 11.30
CA ARG A 679 8.86 -7.09 11.59
C ARG A 679 8.36 -8.28 10.78
N ARG A 680 7.06 -8.34 10.52
CA ARG A 680 6.47 -9.37 9.65
C ARG A 680 6.93 -9.18 8.20
N TRP A 681 6.92 -7.96 7.67
CA TRP A 681 7.48 -7.68 6.34
C TRP A 681 8.98 -8.00 6.24
N CYS A 682 9.76 -7.76 7.30
CA CYS A 682 11.16 -8.17 7.37
C CYS A 682 11.31 -9.71 7.37
N ALA A 683 10.46 -10.40 8.14
CA ALA A 683 10.46 -11.85 8.24
C ALA A 683 10.07 -12.51 6.90
N GLU A 684 9.13 -11.94 6.15
CA GLU A 684 8.75 -12.38 4.80
C GLU A 684 9.79 -12.01 3.72
N GLY A 685 10.74 -11.12 4.02
CA GLY A 685 11.77 -10.70 3.07
C GLY A 685 11.32 -9.63 2.06
N TYR A 686 10.18 -8.96 2.30
CA TYR A 686 9.73 -7.81 1.48
C TYR A 686 10.62 -6.57 1.62
N SER A 687 11.42 -6.53 2.68
CA SER A 687 12.52 -5.58 2.82
C SER A 687 13.82 -6.34 2.96
N ARG A 688 14.86 -5.90 2.23
CA ARG A 688 16.20 -6.49 2.26
C ARG A 688 17.21 -5.41 2.58
N GLU A 689 18.27 -5.77 3.28
CA GLU A 689 19.38 -4.86 3.57
C GLU A 689 19.99 -4.39 2.24
N LEU A 690 20.08 -3.06 2.08
CA LEU A 690 20.60 -2.40 0.89
C LEU A 690 21.54 -1.30 1.38
N TRP A 691 22.81 -1.38 0.97
CA TRP A 691 23.86 -0.44 1.37
C TRP A 691 24.03 -0.40 2.90
N ASP A 692 23.82 0.77 3.51
CA ASP A 692 23.98 1.04 4.94
C ASP A 692 22.67 0.98 5.74
N LYS A 693 21.54 0.69 5.08
CA LYS A 693 20.22 0.66 5.72
C LYS A 693 19.79 -0.77 6.03
N SER A 694 19.37 -0.97 7.27
CA SER A 694 18.81 -2.25 7.70
C SER A 694 17.47 -2.54 7.02
N ALA A 695 17.11 -3.83 6.87
CA ALA A 695 15.82 -4.24 6.32
C ALA A 695 14.65 -3.59 7.09
N GLU A 696 14.78 -3.46 8.41
CA GLU A 696 13.77 -2.81 9.25
C GLU A 696 13.64 -1.30 8.98
N GLU A 697 14.73 -0.59 8.75
CA GLU A 697 14.66 0.83 8.36
C GLU A 697 13.97 1.00 7.00
N ILE A 698 14.24 0.10 6.05
CA ILE A 698 13.59 0.10 4.74
C ILE A 698 12.10 -0.21 4.88
N ALA A 699 11.71 -1.26 5.63
CA ALA A 699 10.30 -1.56 5.88
C ALA A 699 9.57 -0.45 6.66
N ASN A 700 10.26 0.26 7.57
CA ASN A 700 9.69 1.45 8.20
C ASN A 700 9.46 2.58 7.17
N ASN A 701 10.37 2.78 6.21
CA ASN A 701 10.15 3.77 5.15
C ASN A 701 8.97 3.37 4.26
N TYR A 702 8.83 2.08 3.93
CA TYR A 702 7.67 1.57 3.18
C TYR A 702 6.35 1.80 3.92
N PHE A 703 6.34 1.63 5.25
CA PHE A 703 5.18 1.94 6.08
C PHE A 703 4.76 3.41 5.95
N PHE A 704 5.72 4.34 6.06
CA PHE A 704 5.43 5.77 5.94
C PHE A 704 5.06 6.16 4.52
N GLU A 705 5.67 5.57 3.51
CA GLU A 705 5.30 5.84 2.11
C GLU A 705 3.86 5.39 1.82
N LEU A 706 3.39 4.28 2.40
CA LEU A 706 1.97 3.88 2.30
C LEU A 706 1.03 4.86 3.02
N ILE A 707 1.47 5.50 4.12
CA ILE A 707 0.72 6.59 4.77
C ILE A 707 0.70 7.84 3.88
N ASP A 708 1.86 8.25 3.36
CA ASP A 708 2.01 9.44 2.50
C ASP A 708 1.20 9.30 1.20
N ARG A 709 1.00 8.06 0.73
CA ARG A 709 0.14 7.71 -0.41
C ARG A 709 -1.33 7.51 -0.03
N SER A 710 -1.70 7.70 1.25
CA SER A 710 -3.04 7.51 1.79
C SER A 710 -3.63 6.09 1.57
N MET A 711 -2.77 5.07 1.47
CA MET A 711 -3.19 3.67 1.32
C MET A 711 -3.53 3.04 2.69
N ILE A 712 -2.89 3.52 3.74
CA ILE A 712 -3.16 3.18 5.15
C ILE A 712 -3.29 4.45 5.98
N LEU A 713 -4.04 4.38 7.07
CA LEU A 713 -4.38 5.51 7.92
C LEU A 713 -3.64 5.41 9.25
N PRO A 714 -3.05 6.49 9.75
CA PRO A 714 -2.51 6.50 11.11
C PRO A 714 -3.66 6.52 12.13
N THR A 715 -3.76 5.50 12.98
CA THR A 715 -4.81 5.42 14.04
C THR A 715 -4.36 6.03 15.36
N GLN A 716 -3.05 6.16 15.58
CA GLN A 716 -2.50 6.86 16.72
C GLN A 716 -1.33 7.72 16.27
N ASN A 717 -1.57 9.03 16.26
CA ASN A 717 -0.53 9.98 16.62
C ASN A 717 -0.29 9.76 18.11
N SER A 718 0.43 8.69 18.48
CA SER A 718 1.07 8.72 19.78
C SER A 718 1.92 9.97 19.75
N THR A 719 1.58 10.95 20.58
CA THR A 719 2.35 12.16 20.84
C THR A 719 3.80 11.85 21.27
N TYR A 720 4.08 10.55 21.44
CA TYR A 720 5.29 9.94 21.94
C TYR A 720 6.28 9.38 20.88
N SER A 721 5.99 9.46 19.58
CA SER A 721 6.90 8.96 18.53
C SER A 721 7.47 10.12 17.69
N SER A 722 8.79 10.19 17.55
CA SER A 722 9.49 11.25 16.80
C SER A 722 9.26 11.21 15.27
N ARG A 723 8.46 10.26 14.75
CA ARG A 723 8.15 10.09 13.32
C ARG A 723 6.65 9.91 13.02
N GLY A 724 5.74 10.27 13.95
CA GLY A 724 4.34 10.50 13.59
C GLY A 724 3.50 9.32 13.08
N ALA A 725 3.54 8.14 13.74
CA ALA A 725 2.46 7.13 13.82
C ALA A 725 2.99 5.81 14.45
N ASP A 726 2.40 5.33 15.54
CA ASP A 726 2.79 4.05 16.18
C ASP A 726 1.90 2.85 15.79
N SER A 727 0.75 3.14 15.20
CA SER A 727 -0.18 2.17 14.62
C SER A 727 -0.86 2.72 13.38
N CYS A 728 -1.33 1.82 12.53
CA CYS A 728 -2.19 2.16 11.40
C CYS A 728 -3.49 1.36 11.43
N GLN A 729 -4.45 1.80 10.62
CA GLN A 729 -5.64 1.08 10.22
C GLN A 729 -5.75 1.17 8.70
N ILE A 730 -6.18 0.10 8.05
CA ILE A 730 -6.42 0.11 6.61
C ILE A 730 -7.85 0.59 6.42
N HIS A 731 -8.09 1.50 5.47
CA HIS A 731 -9.46 1.84 5.10
C HIS A 731 -10.17 0.60 4.56
N ASP A 732 -11.41 0.35 4.94
CA ASP A 732 -12.14 -0.89 4.56
C ASP A 732 -12.17 -1.11 3.05
N ILE A 733 -12.48 -0.09 2.25
CA ILE A 733 -12.39 -0.15 0.79
C ILE A 733 -10.98 -0.49 0.25
N MET A 734 -9.92 0.07 0.85
CA MET A 734 -8.54 -0.28 0.47
C MET A 734 -8.20 -1.72 0.86
N ARG A 735 -8.74 -2.19 1.98
CA ARG A 735 -8.62 -3.58 2.43
C ARG A 735 -9.34 -4.51 1.46
N GLU A 736 -10.55 -4.20 1.01
CA GLU A 736 -11.26 -4.99 -0.01
C GLU A 736 -10.42 -5.11 -1.28
N ILE A 737 -9.76 -4.05 -1.72
CA ILE A 737 -8.88 -4.13 -2.90
C ILE A 737 -7.64 -4.97 -2.63
N ALA A 738 -7.03 -4.83 -1.45
CA ALA A 738 -5.92 -5.69 -1.08
C ALA A 738 -6.36 -7.17 -1.09
N ILE A 739 -7.59 -7.49 -0.66
CA ILE A 739 -8.17 -8.84 -0.72
C ILE A 739 -8.30 -9.28 -2.17
N LEU A 740 -9.00 -8.51 -3.01
CA LEU A 740 -9.23 -8.81 -4.42
C LEU A 740 -7.91 -9.03 -5.17
N LYS A 741 -6.96 -8.09 -5.07
CA LYS A 741 -5.65 -8.21 -5.73
C LYS A 741 -4.80 -9.32 -5.16
N SER A 742 -4.91 -9.63 -3.86
CA SER A 742 -4.19 -10.78 -3.30
C SER A 742 -4.76 -12.13 -3.76
N LYS A 743 -6.07 -12.20 -4.05
CA LYS A 743 -6.74 -13.37 -4.63
C LYS A 743 -6.35 -13.56 -6.09
N GLU A 744 -6.36 -12.50 -6.90
CA GLU A 744 -5.90 -12.54 -8.31
C GLU A 744 -4.45 -13.08 -8.45
N GLU A 745 -3.61 -12.78 -7.46
CA GLU A 745 -2.20 -13.14 -7.42
C GLU A 745 -1.91 -14.43 -6.64
N ASN A 746 -2.93 -15.10 -6.10
CA ASN A 746 -2.79 -16.28 -5.23
C ASN A 746 -1.83 -16.05 -4.04
N LEU A 747 -1.79 -14.84 -3.49
CA LEU A 747 -0.84 -14.49 -2.44
C LEU A 747 -1.36 -14.84 -1.03
N VAL A 748 -2.63 -14.51 -0.75
CA VAL A 748 -3.25 -14.64 0.57
C VAL A 748 -4.53 -15.46 0.47
N LEU A 749 -4.64 -16.48 1.32
CA LEU A 749 -5.86 -17.23 1.58
C LEU A 749 -6.46 -16.78 2.91
N ARG A 750 -7.72 -16.37 2.89
CA ARG A 750 -8.48 -16.03 4.09
C ARG A 750 -9.52 -17.10 4.38
N LEU A 751 -9.53 -17.59 5.60
CA LEU A 751 -10.51 -18.55 6.09
C LEU A 751 -11.39 -17.83 7.11
N GLU A 752 -12.61 -17.49 6.71
CA GLU A 752 -13.54 -16.65 7.49
C GLU A 752 -14.81 -17.41 7.98
N GLY A 753 -14.82 -18.75 7.88
CA GLY A 753 -15.93 -19.63 8.26
C GLY A 753 -17.03 -19.70 7.19
N GLY A 754 -17.38 -20.92 6.75
CA GLY A 754 -18.46 -21.21 5.79
C GLY A 754 -18.00 -22.02 4.57
N PRO A 755 -18.91 -22.79 3.94
CA PRO A 755 -18.56 -23.70 2.84
C PRO A 755 -18.09 -22.91 1.63
N ARG A 756 -16.82 -23.09 1.24
CA ARG A 756 -16.24 -22.47 0.04
C ARG A 756 -15.40 -23.50 -0.70
N LEU A 757 -15.65 -23.63 -2.00
CA LEU A 757 -14.77 -24.37 -2.90
C LEU A 757 -13.44 -23.61 -3.00
N TYR A 758 -12.40 -24.16 -2.38
CA TYR A 758 -11.04 -23.68 -2.56
C TYR A 758 -10.53 -24.18 -3.92
N ASN A 759 -9.87 -23.33 -4.70
CA ASN A 759 -9.12 -23.79 -5.85
C ASN A 759 -7.78 -24.40 -5.39
N HIS A 760 -7.20 -25.32 -6.16
CA HIS A 760 -5.88 -25.91 -5.94
C HIS A 760 -4.70 -24.93 -6.12
N ASP A 761 -4.93 -23.65 -5.85
CA ASP A 761 -3.98 -22.57 -6.08
C ASP A 761 -2.90 -22.55 -4.99
N THR A 762 -1.67 -22.24 -5.41
CA THR A 762 -0.53 -22.16 -4.50
C THR A 762 -0.55 -20.83 -3.76
N VAL A 763 -0.73 -20.87 -2.44
CA VAL A 763 -0.83 -19.67 -1.59
C VAL A 763 0.38 -19.53 -0.67
N ARG A 764 0.73 -18.29 -0.33
CA ARG A 764 1.89 -17.98 0.54
C ARG A 764 1.49 -17.65 1.96
N HIS A 765 0.35 -17.00 2.15
CA HIS A 765 -0.11 -16.55 3.46
C HIS A 765 -1.49 -17.07 3.76
N ILE A 766 -1.68 -17.60 4.96
CA ILE A 766 -2.99 -17.94 5.49
C ILE A 766 -3.34 -16.98 6.61
N SER A 767 -4.55 -16.42 6.53
CA SER A 767 -5.20 -15.72 7.63
C SER A 767 -6.47 -16.46 8.01
N ILE A 768 -6.62 -16.74 9.30
CA ILE A 768 -7.80 -17.40 9.86
C ILE A 768 -8.50 -16.41 10.76
N THR A 769 -9.76 -16.10 10.47
CA THR A 769 -10.62 -15.30 11.36
C THR A 769 -11.73 -16.22 11.84
N ASN A 770 -11.66 -16.64 13.10
CA ASN A 770 -12.51 -17.68 13.64
C ASN A 770 -13.64 -17.10 14.51
N SER A 771 -14.88 -17.17 14.02
CA SER A 771 -16.08 -16.75 14.77
C SER A 771 -17.20 -17.79 14.86
N SER A 772 -17.09 -18.98 14.24
CA SER A 772 -18.16 -20.01 14.26
C SER A 772 -17.67 -21.36 14.80
N GLU A 773 -18.62 -22.14 15.36
CA GLU A 773 -18.39 -23.46 15.93
C GLU A 773 -18.28 -24.58 14.86
N ASP A 774 -18.72 -24.33 13.63
CA ASP A 774 -18.90 -25.35 12.56
C ASP A 774 -17.67 -25.57 11.67
N TRP A 775 -16.50 -25.91 12.23
CA TRP A 775 -15.29 -26.19 11.43
C TRP A 775 -15.07 -27.67 11.09
N GLU A 776 -15.88 -28.60 11.60
CA GLU A 776 -15.64 -30.05 11.41
C GLU A 776 -15.68 -30.48 9.92
N THR A 777 -16.52 -29.83 9.11
CA THR A 777 -16.64 -30.05 7.66
C THR A 777 -15.46 -29.47 6.86
N ASP A 778 -14.86 -28.35 7.30
CA ASP A 778 -13.83 -27.60 6.55
C ASP A 778 -12.40 -28.13 6.75
N VAL A 779 -12.13 -28.93 7.78
CA VAL A 779 -10.77 -29.48 8.07
C VAL A 779 -10.28 -30.43 6.98
N GLY A 780 -11.20 -31.23 6.43
CA GLY A 780 -10.93 -32.15 5.34
C GLY A 780 -10.57 -31.41 4.06
N GLU A 781 -11.42 -30.44 3.68
CA GLU A 781 -11.27 -29.63 2.47
C GLU A 781 -10.00 -28.77 2.50
N LEU A 782 -9.66 -28.16 3.64
CA LEU A 782 -8.44 -27.35 3.75
C LEU A 782 -7.18 -28.20 3.51
N LYS A 783 -7.15 -29.45 4.02
CA LYS A 783 -6.00 -30.36 3.88
C LYS A 783 -5.88 -30.99 2.49
N THR A 784 -6.99 -31.21 1.79
CA THR A 784 -7.01 -31.82 0.45
C THR A 784 -6.83 -30.78 -0.65
N THR A 785 -7.27 -29.55 -0.43
CA THR A 785 -7.41 -28.56 -1.50
C THR A 785 -6.23 -27.59 -1.60
N VAL A 786 -5.62 -27.21 -0.47
CA VAL A 786 -4.53 -26.22 -0.42
C VAL A 786 -3.16 -26.88 -0.33
N ASP A 787 -2.22 -26.48 -1.20
CA ASP A 787 -0.81 -26.88 -1.07
C ASP A 787 -0.14 -26.17 0.12
N MET A 788 -0.07 -26.89 1.23
CA MET A 788 0.53 -26.41 2.48
C MET A 788 2.06 -26.28 2.44
N SER A 789 2.73 -26.82 1.41
CA SER A 789 4.19 -26.87 1.34
C SER A 789 4.82 -25.50 1.08
N ARG A 790 4.10 -24.60 0.39
CA ARG A 790 4.57 -23.27 -0.02
C ARG A 790 4.22 -22.14 0.96
N ILE A 791 3.52 -22.44 2.04
CA ILE A 791 3.07 -21.43 3.01
C ILE A 791 4.24 -20.88 3.81
N ARG A 792 4.33 -19.54 3.86
CA ARG A 792 5.33 -18.76 4.61
C ARG A 792 4.75 -18.02 5.80
N SER A 793 3.48 -17.60 5.77
CA SER A 793 2.82 -16.98 6.94
C SER A 793 1.54 -17.70 7.35
N LEU A 794 1.35 -17.87 8.65
CA LEU A 794 0.08 -18.24 9.28
C LEU A 794 -0.28 -17.21 10.36
N THR A 795 -1.47 -16.62 10.23
CA THR A 795 -2.05 -15.69 11.21
C THR A 795 -3.36 -16.24 11.70
N VAL A 796 -3.57 -16.26 13.01
CA VAL A 796 -4.85 -16.67 13.59
C VAL A 796 -5.42 -15.48 14.37
N PHE A 797 -6.66 -15.14 14.06
CA PHE A 797 -7.49 -14.22 14.80
C PHE A 797 -8.66 -15.03 15.40
N GLY A 798 -8.83 -14.99 16.72
CA GLY A 798 -9.88 -15.74 17.42
C GLY A 798 -9.39 -17.04 18.06
N MET A 799 -10.13 -18.14 17.88
CA MET A 799 -9.88 -19.42 18.56
C MET A 799 -8.88 -20.31 17.81
N TRP A 800 -7.88 -20.82 18.52
CA TRP A 800 -6.89 -21.78 18.02
C TRP A 800 -7.44 -23.19 17.86
N ARG A 801 -6.98 -23.90 16.82
CA ARG A 801 -7.21 -25.33 16.62
C ARG A 801 -5.90 -26.04 16.25
N PRO A 802 -5.62 -27.24 16.80
CA PRO A 802 -4.34 -27.94 16.57
C PRO A 802 -4.00 -28.21 15.11
N PHE A 803 -5.01 -28.45 14.26
CA PHE A 803 -4.83 -28.82 12.85
C PHE A 803 -4.44 -27.65 11.93
N PHE A 804 -4.47 -26.40 12.42
CA PHE A 804 -4.02 -25.24 11.65
C PHE A 804 -2.54 -25.30 11.30
N ILE A 805 -1.72 -25.98 12.12
CA ILE A 805 -0.34 -26.31 11.76
C ILE A 805 -0.30 -27.74 11.23
N SER A 806 0.29 -27.89 10.05
CA SER A 806 0.55 -29.18 9.42
C SER A 806 2.06 -29.43 9.35
N ASP A 807 2.49 -30.69 9.46
CA ASP A 807 3.89 -31.09 9.22
C ASP A 807 4.36 -30.79 7.76
N LYS A 808 3.42 -30.49 6.84
CA LYS A 808 3.72 -30.06 5.47
C LYS A 808 4.21 -28.60 5.39
N MET A 809 3.91 -27.75 6.38
CA MET A 809 4.26 -26.31 6.38
C MET A 809 5.75 -26.06 6.73
N GLN A 810 6.67 -26.69 6.03
CA GLN A 810 8.09 -26.66 6.39
C GLN A 810 8.76 -25.31 6.12
N LEU A 811 8.19 -24.50 5.23
CA LEU A 811 8.72 -23.19 4.84
C LEU A 811 8.16 -22.01 5.63
N LEU A 812 7.40 -22.27 6.71
CA LEU A 812 6.76 -21.23 7.51
C LEU A 812 7.81 -20.29 8.13
N GLN A 813 7.71 -19.00 7.83
CA GLN A 813 8.58 -17.91 8.30
C GLN A 813 7.90 -17.05 9.36
N VAL A 814 6.58 -16.87 9.29
CA VAL A 814 5.78 -16.07 10.21
C VAL A 814 4.67 -16.91 10.83
N LEU A 815 4.68 -17.03 12.16
CA LEU A 815 3.59 -17.57 12.94
C LEU A 815 3.13 -16.50 13.94
N ASP A 816 1.94 -15.97 13.70
CA ASP A 816 1.38 -14.86 14.48
C ASP A 816 0.06 -15.29 15.13
N LEU A 817 0.15 -15.60 16.43
CA LEU A 817 -0.96 -16.00 17.29
C LEU A 817 -1.29 -14.90 18.32
N GLU A 818 -0.98 -13.63 17.99
CA GLU A 818 -1.27 -12.52 18.90
C GLU A 818 -2.77 -12.44 19.24
N ASP A 819 -3.06 -12.42 20.54
CA ASP A 819 -4.39 -12.39 21.14
C ASP A 819 -5.29 -13.56 20.68
N THR A 820 -4.67 -14.71 20.35
CA THR A 820 -5.38 -15.96 20.02
C THR A 820 -5.75 -16.71 21.30
N ASN A 821 -7.00 -17.15 21.38
CA ASN A 821 -7.58 -17.89 22.50
C ASN A 821 -7.43 -19.42 22.31
N GLY A 822 -7.39 -20.20 23.39
CA GLY A 822 -7.32 -21.66 23.34
C GLY A 822 -5.96 -22.24 22.92
N VAL A 823 -4.88 -21.44 23.01
CA VAL A 823 -3.51 -21.89 22.74
C VAL A 823 -2.85 -22.37 24.03
N TYR A 824 -2.78 -23.69 24.24
CA TYR A 824 -2.13 -24.30 25.40
C TYR A 824 -0.68 -24.74 25.13
N ASP A 825 0.07 -25.02 26.20
CA ASP A 825 1.48 -25.40 26.18
C ASP A 825 1.81 -26.61 25.28
N HIS A 826 0.91 -27.58 25.18
CA HIS A 826 1.16 -28.77 24.36
C HIS A 826 1.06 -28.49 22.86
N HIS A 827 0.31 -27.47 22.44
CA HIS A 827 0.18 -27.06 21.04
C HIS A 827 1.47 -26.48 20.47
N ILE A 828 2.28 -25.81 21.29
CA ILE A 828 3.51 -25.15 20.82
C ILE A 828 4.70 -26.10 20.69
N LYS A 829 4.60 -27.36 21.15
CA LYS A 829 5.69 -28.36 21.06
C LYS A 829 6.15 -28.63 19.63
N GLN A 830 5.20 -28.66 18.69
CA GLN A 830 5.46 -28.91 17.27
C GLN A 830 6.12 -27.74 16.55
N ILE A 831 6.03 -26.52 17.08
CA ILE A 831 6.61 -25.30 16.46
C ILE A 831 8.12 -25.45 16.29
N GLY A 832 8.81 -26.16 17.18
CA GLY A 832 10.25 -26.43 17.06
C GLY A 832 10.68 -27.22 15.81
N LYS A 833 9.73 -27.79 15.04
CA LYS A 833 9.99 -28.42 13.73
C LYS A 833 10.05 -27.41 12.58
N LEU A 834 9.54 -26.19 12.76
CA LEU A 834 9.40 -25.17 11.71
C LEU A 834 10.72 -24.39 11.53
N LEU A 835 11.74 -25.04 10.97
CA LEU A 835 13.13 -24.53 10.95
C LEU A 835 13.33 -23.17 10.28
N HIS A 836 12.40 -22.78 9.40
CA HIS A 836 12.40 -21.52 8.65
C HIS A 836 11.79 -20.34 9.41
N LEU A 837 11.24 -20.57 10.60
CA LEU A 837 10.52 -19.54 11.35
C LEU A 837 11.46 -18.38 11.73
N ARG A 838 11.09 -17.16 11.31
CA ARG A 838 11.78 -15.89 11.58
C ARG A 838 10.99 -15.01 12.55
N TYR A 839 9.67 -15.14 12.59
CA TYR A 839 8.78 -14.40 13.48
C TYR A 839 7.83 -15.34 14.21
N LEU A 840 7.84 -15.30 15.55
CA LEU A 840 6.87 -15.96 16.41
C LEU A 840 6.26 -14.96 17.38
N SER A 841 4.95 -14.78 17.32
CA SER A 841 4.18 -14.03 18.31
C SER A 841 3.19 -14.96 18.99
N LEU A 842 3.33 -15.06 20.32
CA LEU A 842 2.40 -15.69 21.26
C LEU A 842 1.79 -14.63 22.18
N ARG A 843 1.86 -13.36 21.75
CA ARG A 843 1.48 -12.24 22.60
C ARG A 843 0.01 -12.37 22.99
N GLY A 844 -0.32 -12.18 24.27
CA GLY A 844 -1.70 -12.26 24.75
C GLY A 844 -2.29 -13.67 24.85
N CYS A 845 -1.56 -14.72 24.47
CA CYS A 845 -1.96 -16.11 24.75
C CYS A 845 -1.76 -16.42 26.24
N ARG A 846 -2.79 -16.18 27.05
CA ARG A 846 -2.72 -16.25 28.51
C ARG A 846 -2.44 -17.66 29.04
N ASP A 847 -2.89 -18.69 28.31
CA ASP A 847 -2.79 -20.11 28.71
C ASP A 847 -1.41 -20.74 28.45
N ILE A 848 -0.45 -19.97 27.93
CA ILE A 848 0.93 -20.44 27.71
C ILE A 848 1.79 -20.09 28.92
N THR A 849 2.42 -21.11 29.49
CA THR A 849 3.13 -21.06 30.77
C THR A 849 4.61 -21.40 30.62
N TYR A 850 4.98 -22.21 29.63
CA TYR A 850 6.38 -22.52 29.33
C TYR A 850 6.63 -22.68 27.83
N LEU A 851 7.82 -22.30 27.36
CA LEU A 851 8.24 -22.57 25.98
C LEU A 851 8.83 -24.00 25.85
N PRO A 852 8.66 -24.74 24.76
CA PRO A 852 9.28 -26.06 24.63
C PRO A 852 10.79 -25.95 24.34
N ASP A 853 11.58 -26.94 24.79
CA ASP A 853 13.02 -26.99 24.50
C ASP A 853 13.32 -27.02 22.99
N SER A 854 12.43 -27.63 22.21
CA SER A 854 12.48 -27.69 20.74
C SER A 854 12.51 -26.31 20.08
N LEU A 855 12.07 -25.24 20.76
CA LEU A 855 12.17 -23.87 20.26
C LEU A 855 13.62 -23.47 19.95
N GLY A 856 14.61 -24.01 20.68
CA GLY A 856 16.03 -23.75 20.42
C GLY A 856 16.53 -24.27 19.07
N ASN A 857 15.74 -25.07 18.35
CA ASN A 857 16.06 -25.53 16.99
C ASN A 857 15.83 -24.43 15.94
N LEU A 858 15.05 -23.40 16.25
CA LEU A 858 14.64 -22.34 15.33
C LEU A 858 15.75 -21.31 15.08
N ARG A 859 16.87 -21.76 14.49
CA ARG A 859 18.08 -20.94 14.32
C ARG A 859 17.89 -19.68 13.46
N GLN A 860 16.81 -19.62 12.68
CA GLN A 860 16.45 -18.46 11.87
C GLN A 860 15.60 -17.43 12.61
N LEU A 861 15.14 -17.71 13.83
CA LEU A 861 14.21 -16.85 14.55
C LEU A 861 14.83 -15.49 14.86
N GLU A 862 14.19 -14.41 14.38
CA GLU A 862 14.59 -13.02 14.58
C GLU A 862 13.71 -12.30 15.62
N THR A 863 12.42 -12.65 15.67
CA THR A 863 11.46 -12.09 16.63
C THR A 863 10.76 -13.19 17.41
N LEU A 864 10.81 -13.09 18.74
CA LEU A 864 10.01 -13.85 19.68
C LEU A 864 9.26 -12.86 20.59
N ASP A 865 7.94 -12.78 20.46
CA ASP A 865 7.07 -11.97 21.31
C ASP A 865 6.16 -12.86 22.15
N VAL A 866 6.41 -12.90 23.46
CA VAL A 866 5.67 -13.67 24.46
C VAL A 866 5.07 -12.77 25.54
N ARG A 867 4.90 -11.48 25.25
CA ARG A 867 4.26 -10.53 26.18
C ARG A 867 2.82 -10.93 26.43
N GLY A 868 2.31 -10.79 27.64
CA GLY A 868 0.91 -11.15 27.91
C GLY A 868 0.66 -12.65 28.12
N THR A 869 1.71 -13.47 28.09
CA THR A 869 1.66 -14.89 28.48
C THR A 869 1.97 -15.06 29.96
N CYS A 870 1.76 -16.27 30.50
CA CYS A 870 2.15 -16.65 31.86
C CYS A 870 3.59 -17.21 31.94
N ILE A 871 4.44 -16.99 30.93
CA ILE A 871 5.83 -17.49 30.94
C ILE A 871 6.68 -16.72 31.95
N LEU A 872 7.12 -17.40 33.00
CA LEU A 872 7.97 -16.82 34.04
C LEU A 872 9.46 -17.10 33.85
N ARG A 873 9.82 -18.16 33.13
CA ARG A 873 11.21 -18.56 32.87
C ARG A 873 11.43 -18.91 31.42
N LEU A 874 12.51 -18.38 30.85
CA LEU A 874 12.95 -18.74 29.50
C LEU A 874 13.77 -20.04 29.54
N GLN A 875 13.51 -20.95 28.59
CA GLN A 875 14.23 -22.22 28.51
C GLN A 875 15.70 -22.02 28.15
N LYS A 876 16.57 -22.90 28.66
CA LYS A 876 18.02 -22.84 28.40
C LYS A 876 18.33 -22.88 26.91
N THR A 877 17.53 -23.58 26.10
CA THR A 877 17.76 -23.74 24.65
C THR A 877 17.61 -22.43 23.86
N ILE A 878 17.01 -21.38 24.44
CA ILE A 878 16.86 -20.06 23.79
C ILE A 878 18.21 -19.44 23.38
N ILE A 879 19.30 -19.80 24.07
CA ILE A 879 20.66 -19.31 23.77
C ILE A 879 21.20 -19.80 22.42
N ASN A 880 20.51 -20.74 21.77
CA ASN A 880 20.86 -21.25 20.44
C ASN A 880 20.31 -20.37 19.31
N LEU A 881 19.39 -19.44 19.61
CA LEU A 881 18.75 -18.55 18.64
C LEU A 881 19.66 -17.37 18.26
N ARG A 882 20.81 -17.63 17.65
CA ARG A 882 21.86 -16.62 17.41
C ARG A 882 21.43 -15.44 16.52
N LYS A 883 20.39 -15.61 15.69
CA LYS A 883 19.82 -14.55 14.84
C LYS A 883 18.72 -13.72 15.54
N LEU A 884 18.39 -14.02 16.80
CA LEU A 884 17.32 -13.36 17.53
C LEU A 884 17.67 -11.88 17.78
N LYS A 885 16.88 -10.98 17.20
CA LYS A 885 17.00 -9.52 17.33
C LYS A 885 16.03 -8.98 18.39
N TYR A 886 14.85 -9.59 18.50
CA TYR A 886 13.77 -9.13 19.36
C TYR A 886 13.28 -10.25 20.26
N LEU A 887 13.64 -10.19 21.54
CA LEU A 887 13.08 -11.03 22.58
C LEU A 887 12.19 -10.18 23.47
N ARG A 888 10.87 -10.26 23.29
CA ARG A 888 9.91 -9.47 24.07
C ARG A 888 9.18 -10.39 25.02
N ALA A 889 9.48 -10.25 26.29
CA ALA A 889 8.84 -11.00 27.36
C ALA A 889 8.44 -10.03 28.46
N VAL A 890 7.17 -10.08 28.83
CA VAL A 890 6.57 -9.41 29.99
C VAL A 890 5.45 -10.35 30.43
N PRO A 891 5.58 -11.03 31.59
CA PRO A 891 4.51 -11.86 32.11
C PRO A 891 3.25 -11.03 32.33
N ASN A 892 2.07 -11.64 32.14
CA ASN A 892 0.82 -11.05 32.59
C ASN A 892 0.26 -11.87 33.76
N LEU A 893 0.30 -11.29 34.96
CA LEU A 893 -0.21 -11.93 36.18
C LEU A 893 -1.49 -11.26 36.69
N SER A 894 -2.08 -10.34 35.92
CA SER A 894 -3.00 -9.30 36.41
C SER A 894 -4.42 -9.74 36.78
N ASP A 895 -4.75 -11.03 36.92
CA ASP A 895 -6.15 -11.38 37.25
C ASP A 895 -6.39 -12.63 38.13
N PRO A 896 -5.60 -13.74 38.07
CA PRO A 896 -5.83 -14.85 39.00
C PRO A 896 -4.79 -14.99 40.12
N TYR A 897 -3.63 -14.32 40.04
CA TYR A 897 -2.50 -14.60 40.94
C TYR A 897 -2.42 -13.72 42.17
N GLU A 898 -2.88 -12.47 42.12
CA GLU A 898 -2.95 -11.63 43.34
C GLU A 898 -3.84 -12.30 44.38
N ASP A 899 -4.99 -12.80 43.94
CA ASP A 899 -5.98 -13.45 44.80
C ASP A 899 -5.49 -14.81 45.35
N ILE A 900 -4.75 -15.60 44.54
CA ILE A 900 -4.13 -16.86 44.99
C ILE A 900 -2.91 -16.62 45.89
N ALA A 901 -2.08 -15.61 45.60
CA ALA A 901 -0.89 -15.28 46.39
C ALA A 901 -1.26 -14.66 47.75
N GLU A 902 -2.36 -13.92 47.83
CA GLU A 902 -2.91 -13.41 49.10
C GLU A 902 -3.63 -14.50 49.91
N LYS A 903 -4.31 -15.45 49.25
CA LYS A 903 -5.02 -16.56 49.92
C LYS A 903 -4.11 -17.73 50.33
N LEU A 904 -2.85 -17.77 49.88
CA LEU A 904 -1.90 -18.80 50.31
C LEU A 904 -1.45 -18.53 51.77
N PRO A 905 -1.63 -19.48 52.71
CA PRO A 905 -1.32 -19.26 54.13
C PRO A 905 0.13 -18.80 54.35
N GLU A 906 0.33 -17.84 55.27
CA GLU A 906 1.64 -17.23 55.58
C GLU A 906 2.77 -18.23 55.90
N LEU A 907 2.40 -19.45 56.32
CA LEU A 907 3.28 -20.59 56.56
C LEU A 907 4.06 -21.05 55.31
N ILE A 908 3.49 -20.89 54.10
CA ILE A 908 4.10 -21.34 52.83
C ILE A 908 5.21 -20.40 52.37
N ARG A 909 5.13 -19.12 52.73
CA ARG A 909 6.11 -18.06 52.37
C ARG A 909 7.46 -18.24 53.08
N ASN A 910 7.50 -19.01 54.17
CA ASN A 910 8.63 -19.05 55.10
C ASN A 910 9.32 -20.42 55.29
N ARG A 911 8.83 -21.54 54.72
CA ARG A 911 9.53 -22.85 54.84
C ARG A 911 9.47 -23.72 53.57
N LEU A 912 10.63 -23.96 52.96
CA LEU A 912 10.83 -24.83 51.78
C LEU A 912 10.42 -26.30 51.98
N CYS A 913 10.44 -26.81 53.22
CA CYS A 913 10.20 -28.22 53.53
C CYS A 913 8.72 -28.65 53.52
N ILE A 914 7.78 -27.70 53.43
CA ILE A 914 6.32 -27.99 53.34
C ILE A 914 5.87 -28.08 51.86
N SER A 915 6.78 -27.79 50.91
CA SER A 915 6.49 -27.77 49.47
C SER A 915 6.03 -29.12 48.92
N ALA A 916 6.53 -30.25 49.43
CA ALA A 916 6.13 -31.58 48.98
C ALA A 916 4.70 -31.96 49.43
N THR A 917 4.33 -31.64 50.67
CA THR A 917 2.96 -31.84 51.20
C THR A 917 1.95 -30.91 50.56
N VAL A 918 2.37 -29.68 50.20
CA VAL A 918 1.53 -28.70 49.51
C VAL A 918 1.41 -29.01 48.00
N LEU A 919 2.44 -29.57 47.37
CA LEU A 919 2.36 -30.14 46.01
C LEU A 919 1.35 -31.29 45.96
N LEU A 920 1.37 -32.19 46.94
CA LEU A 920 0.39 -33.28 47.07
C LEU A 920 -1.03 -32.73 47.32
N ALA A 921 -1.18 -31.75 48.22
CA ALA A 921 -2.48 -31.13 48.50
C ALA A 921 -3.02 -30.31 47.31
N LEU A 922 -2.18 -29.57 46.57
CA LEU A 922 -2.57 -28.82 45.37
C LEU A 922 -2.88 -29.75 44.19
N CYS A 923 -2.19 -30.88 44.05
CA CYS A 923 -2.56 -31.91 43.09
C CYS A 923 -3.92 -32.53 43.41
N VAL A 924 -4.23 -32.76 44.69
CA VAL A 924 -5.54 -33.26 45.16
C VAL A 924 -6.64 -32.20 45.03
N LEU A 925 -6.31 -30.92 45.26
CA LEU A 925 -7.23 -29.80 45.08
C LEU A 925 -7.43 -29.42 43.61
N CYS A 926 -6.49 -29.70 42.70
CA CYS A 926 -6.71 -29.55 41.25
C CYS A 926 -7.64 -30.65 40.68
N SER A 927 -7.78 -31.79 41.37
CA SER A 927 -8.78 -32.81 41.04
C SER A 927 -10.18 -32.53 41.59
N ALA A 928 -10.31 -31.61 42.55
CA ALA A 928 -11.60 -31.13 43.06
C ALA A 928 -11.84 -29.71 42.54
N SER A 929 -12.77 -29.53 41.62
CA SER A 929 -13.08 -28.30 40.85
C SER A 929 -13.44 -27.02 41.66
N ALA A 930 -13.12 -26.94 42.95
CA ALA A 930 -13.66 -25.97 43.90
C ALA A 930 -12.83 -24.68 44.09
N ILE A 931 -11.54 -24.63 43.73
CA ILE A 931 -10.68 -23.47 44.08
C ILE A 931 -10.56 -22.42 42.96
N CYS A 932 -10.80 -22.78 41.70
CA CYS A 932 -10.72 -21.82 40.60
C CYS A 932 -11.84 -22.05 39.57
N LYS A 933 -12.76 -21.10 39.41
CA LYS A 933 -13.65 -21.03 38.25
C LYS A 933 -12.82 -20.65 37.02
N PHE A 934 -12.22 -21.63 36.37
CA PHE A 934 -11.62 -21.44 35.04
C PHE A 934 -12.64 -21.78 33.94
N ASP A 935 -12.45 -21.16 32.78
CA ASP A 935 -13.26 -21.33 31.57
C ASP A 935 -13.39 -22.82 31.17
N VAL A 936 -14.52 -23.17 30.55
CA VAL A 936 -14.83 -24.52 30.08
C VAL A 936 -13.81 -24.95 29.01
N GLY A 937 -12.83 -25.78 29.38
CA GLY A 937 -11.87 -26.36 28.42
C GLY A 937 -10.46 -26.68 28.93
N ILE A 938 -10.07 -26.25 30.14
CA ILE A 938 -8.73 -26.51 30.69
C ILE A 938 -8.66 -27.93 31.28
N SER A 939 -7.69 -28.75 30.83
CA SER A 939 -7.50 -30.10 31.38
C SER A 939 -6.85 -30.07 32.77
N THR A 940 -7.11 -31.09 33.60
CA THR A 940 -6.44 -31.26 34.90
C THR A 940 -4.91 -31.30 34.78
N ARG A 941 -4.40 -31.76 33.64
CA ARG A 941 -2.97 -31.75 33.31
C ARG A 941 -2.42 -30.34 33.10
N ASP A 942 -3.17 -29.46 32.45
CA ASP A 942 -2.75 -28.07 32.19
C ASP A 942 -2.74 -27.26 33.49
N LEU A 943 -3.75 -27.45 34.36
CA LEU A 943 -3.78 -26.90 35.73
C LEU A 943 -2.58 -27.36 36.57
N CYS A 944 -2.29 -28.67 36.56
CA CYS A 944 -1.13 -29.21 37.27
C CYS A 944 0.20 -28.64 36.73
N THR A 945 0.30 -28.46 35.41
CA THR A 945 1.47 -27.87 34.76
C THR A 945 1.63 -26.40 35.14
N LEU A 946 0.55 -25.62 35.15
CA LEU A 946 0.54 -24.23 35.61
C LEU A 946 1.04 -24.10 37.06
N CYS A 947 0.50 -24.92 37.96
CA CYS A 947 0.89 -24.95 39.38
C CYS A 947 2.35 -25.36 39.57
N CYS A 948 2.78 -26.47 38.96
CA CYS A 948 4.10 -27.06 39.19
C CYS A 948 5.23 -26.35 38.43
N CYS A 949 4.96 -25.81 37.23
CA CYS A 949 5.98 -25.22 36.37
C CYS A 949 6.02 -23.70 36.42
N SER A 950 4.97 -23.03 36.88
CA SER A 950 4.90 -21.57 36.95
C SER A 950 4.71 -21.05 38.37
N ILE A 951 3.61 -21.39 39.06
CA ILE A 951 3.27 -20.82 40.37
C ILE A 951 4.30 -21.18 41.44
N LEU A 952 4.50 -22.48 41.69
CA LEU A 952 5.36 -22.94 42.78
C LEU A 952 6.83 -22.53 42.60
N PRO A 953 7.44 -22.65 41.40
CA PRO A 953 8.78 -22.11 41.16
C PRO A 953 8.87 -20.61 41.38
N ALA A 954 7.86 -19.83 40.97
CA ALA A 954 7.86 -18.38 41.15
C ALA A 954 7.81 -17.97 42.62
N ILE A 955 6.95 -18.64 43.42
CA ILE A 955 6.87 -18.44 44.87
C ILE A 955 8.20 -18.85 45.53
N ALA A 956 8.74 -20.02 45.18
CA ALA A 956 10.01 -20.51 45.72
C ALA A 956 11.18 -19.57 45.41
N MET A 957 11.21 -18.98 44.20
CA MET A 957 12.22 -18.01 43.78
C MET A 957 11.92 -16.58 44.26
N ARG A 958 10.75 -16.33 44.86
CA ARG A 958 10.26 -15.00 45.28
C ARG A 958 10.26 -13.99 44.13
N LEU A 959 9.84 -14.43 42.94
CA LEU A 959 9.74 -13.55 41.78
C LEU A 959 8.64 -12.51 42.02
N ASP A 960 8.90 -11.26 41.65
CA ASP A 960 7.94 -10.16 41.78
C ASP A 960 6.89 -10.15 40.64
N GLY A 961 7.01 -11.11 39.71
CA GLY A 961 6.08 -11.30 38.61
C GLY A 961 6.19 -10.29 37.46
N ASN A 962 7.09 -9.30 37.57
CA ASN A 962 7.17 -8.19 36.62
C ASN A 962 8.12 -8.48 35.44
N GLY A 963 8.88 -9.57 35.50
CA GLY A 963 9.86 -9.94 34.48
C GLY A 963 10.11 -11.44 34.40
N VAL A 964 10.74 -11.87 33.31
CA VAL A 964 11.10 -13.27 33.09
C VAL A 964 12.50 -13.60 33.58
N VAL A 965 12.68 -14.79 34.13
CA VAL A 965 14.01 -15.30 34.49
C VAL A 965 14.70 -15.79 33.22
N ALA A 966 15.83 -15.17 32.87
CA ALA A 966 16.64 -15.56 31.71
C ALA A 966 17.71 -16.62 32.07
N PRO A 967 17.99 -17.58 31.17
CA PRO A 967 18.99 -18.63 31.43
C PRO A 967 20.42 -18.11 31.29
N ARG A 968 21.35 -18.77 31.97
CA ARG A 968 22.80 -18.57 31.76
C ARG A 968 23.20 -18.84 30.31
N GLY A 969 24.13 -18.05 29.80
CA GLY A 969 24.62 -18.14 28.43
C GLY A 969 23.96 -17.15 27.47
N LEU A 970 23.14 -16.21 27.96
CA LEU A 970 22.42 -15.23 27.15
C LEU A 970 23.35 -14.37 26.27
N ARG A 971 24.62 -14.22 26.67
CA ARG A 971 25.69 -13.57 25.90
C ARG A 971 25.91 -14.14 24.49
N ARG A 972 25.40 -15.33 24.19
CA ARG A 972 25.46 -15.95 22.84
C ARG A 972 24.52 -15.28 21.84
N LEU A 973 23.54 -14.50 22.30
CA LEU A 973 22.57 -13.79 21.45
C LEU A 973 23.13 -12.44 20.99
N THR A 974 24.25 -12.46 20.27
CA THR A 974 25.00 -11.24 19.92
C THR A 974 24.25 -10.29 18.97
N ALA A 975 23.24 -10.77 18.25
CA ALA A 975 22.38 -9.98 17.36
C ALA A 975 21.22 -9.28 18.09
N LEU A 976 21.09 -9.44 19.41
CA LEU A 976 19.92 -8.98 20.15
C LEU A 976 19.89 -7.45 20.28
N HIS A 977 18.82 -6.83 19.75
CA HIS A 977 18.57 -5.39 19.81
C HIS A 977 17.56 -5.02 20.91
N THR A 978 16.59 -5.88 21.19
CA THR A 978 15.61 -5.68 22.27
C THR A 978 15.55 -6.90 23.15
N LEU A 979 15.74 -6.67 24.45
CA LEU A 979 15.48 -7.61 25.51
C LEU A 979 14.30 -7.07 26.33
N GLY A 980 13.25 -7.87 26.47
CA GLY A 980 12.09 -7.61 27.32
C GLY A 980 12.46 -7.47 28.79
N VAL A 981 11.45 -7.47 29.67
CA VAL A 981 11.71 -7.29 31.10
C VAL A 981 12.28 -8.59 31.67
N VAL A 982 13.56 -8.57 32.05
CA VAL A 982 14.24 -9.70 32.66
C VAL A 982 14.36 -9.47 34.16
N ASP A 983 13.98 -10.49 34.94
CA ASP A 983 14.15 -10.47 36.39
C ASP A 983 15.60 -10.83 36.77
N ILE A 984 16.23 -9.97 37.57
CA ILE A 984 17.60 -10.15 38.06
C ILE A 984 17.69 -10.35 39.58
N SER A 985 16.57 -10.52 40.27
CA SER A 985 16.50 -10.66 41.73
C SER A 985 17.14 -11.98 42.18
N TRP A 986 16.74 -13.08 41.52
CA TRP A 986 17.17 -14.45 41.85
C TRP A 986 18.55 -14.80 41.30
N GLN A 987 18.82 -14.47 40.03
CA GLN A 987 20.08 -14.84 39.36
C GLN A 987 20.87 -13.61 38.85
N PRO A 988 21.51 -12.82 39.74
CA PRO A 988 22.30 -11.65 39.34
C PRO A 988 23.49 -11.95 38.42
N SER A 989 23.92 -13.23 38.30
CA SER A 989 24.99 -13.61 37.37
C SER A 989 24.63 -13.35 35.91
N ILE A 990 23.33 -13.25 35.58
CA ILE A 990 22.85 -12.93 34.22
C ILE A 990 23.33 -11.55 33.75
N LEU A 991 23.61 -10.62 34.68
CA LEU A 991 24.14 -9.30 34.36
C LEU A 991 25.49 -9.36 33.65
N GLN A 992 26.31 -10.38 33.92
CA GLN A 992 27.57 -10.59 33.19
C GLN A 992 27.35 -11.00 31.73
N ASP A 993 26.24 -11.69 31.46
CA ASP A 993 25.86 -12.05 30.11
C ASP A 993 25.26 -10.83 29.38
N ILE A 994 24.36 -10.08 30.04
CA ILE A 994 23.78 -8.83 29.50
C ILE A 994 24.87 -7.82 29.18
N LYS A 995 25.90 -7.69 30.03
CA LYS A 995 27.07 -6.81 29.81
C LYS A 995 27.76 -7.04 28.46
N ARG A 996 27.68 -8.25 27.89
CA ARG A 996 28.30 -8.61 26.60
C ARG A 996 27.39 -8.38 25.39
N LEU A 997 26.12 -7.98 25.60
CA LEU A 997 25.16 -7.72 24.54
C LEU A 997 25.26 -6.27 24.03
N ILE A 998 26.39 -5.91 23.44
CA ILE A 998 26.71 -4.53 23.04
C ILE A 998 25.81 -3.95 21.92
N GLN A 999 25.08 -4.81 21.21
CA GLN A 999 24.11 -4.41 20.17
C GLN A 999 22.74 -4.01 20.75
N LEU A 1000 22.55 -4.15 22.07
CA LEU A 1000 21.27 -3.93 22.72
C LEU A 1000 20.90 -2.44 22.69
N ARG A 1001 19.74 -2.14 22.10
CA ARG A 1001 19.15 -0.81 22.03
C ARG A 1001 18.04 -0.60 23.05
N LYS A 1002 17.36 -1.68 23.47
CA LYS A 1002 16.28 -1.63 24.46
C LYS A 1002 16.42 -2.73 25.50
N LEU A 1003 16.35 -2.34 26.77
CA LEU A 1003 16.47 -3.24 27.92
C LEU A 1003 15.37 -2.95 28.93
N GLY A 1004 14.61 -3.99 29.30
CA GLY A 1004 13.75 -3.99 30.49
C GLY A 1004 14.37 -4.84 31.60
N VAL A 1005 14.30 -4.38 32.85
CA VAL A 1005 14.79 -5.13 34.02
C VAL A 1005 13.81 -5.02 35.17
N SER A 1006 13.52 -6.16 35.83
CA SER A 1006 12.82 -6.21 37.12
C SER A 1006 13.71 -6.78 38.22
N GLY A 1007 13.31 -6.60 39.49
CA GLY A 1007 14.03 -7.21 40.61
C GLY A 1007 15.37 -6.57 40.95
N VAL A 1008 15.62 -5.31 40.53
CA VAL A 1008 16.80 -4.54 40.94
C VAL A 1008 16.74 -4.28 42.46
N ASN A 1009 17.82 -4.57 43.18
CA ASN A 1009 17.91 -4.39 44.64
C ASN A 1009 19.35 -4.06 45.07
N LYS A 1010 19.56 -3.71 46.35
CA LYS A 1010 20.88 -3.34 46.89
C LYS A 1010 21.96 -4.42 46.72
N LYS A 1011 21.60 -5.70 46.61
CA LYS A 1011 22.56 -6.81 46.44
C LYS A 1011 23.08 -6.91 45.00
N ASN A 1012 22.28 -6.52 44.01
CA ASN A 1012 22.63 -6.62 42.59
C ASN A 1012 22.93 -5.27 41.91
N SER A 1013 22.64 -4.13 42.57
CA SER A 1013 22.81 -2.77 42.06
C SER A 1013 24.18 -2.48 41.44
N LYS A 1014 25.28 -2.76 42.15
CA LYS A 1014 26.65 -2.51 41.64
C LYS A 1014 26.96 -3.29 40.36
N LYS A 1015 26.52 -4.55 40.29
CA LYS A 1015 26.68 -5.38 39.08
C LYS A 1015 25.80 -4.87 37.94
N PHE A 1016 24.61 -4.39 38.26
CA PHE A 1016 23.67 -3.84 37.30
C PHE A 1016 24.20 -2.54 36.67
N LEU A 1017 24.65 -1.59 37.50
CA LEU A 1017 25.28 -0.35 37.04
C LEU A 1017 26.53 -0.64 36.18
N SER A 1018 27.37 -1.61 36.58
CA SER A 1018 28.52 -2.04 35.76
C SER A 1018 28.11 -2.62 34.39
N ALA A 1019 26.99 -3.35 34.33
CA ALA A 1019 26.46 -3.85 33.07
C ALA A 1019 25.94 -2.71 32.18
N LEU A 1020 25.23 -1.73 32.75
CA LEU A 1020 24.71 -0.57 32.01
C LEU A 1020 25.82 0.24 31.33
N VAL A 1021 26.95 0.46 32.00
CA VAL A 1021 28.10 1.21 31.43
C VAL A 1021 28.62 0.57 30.14
N ALA A 1022 28.57 -0.77 30.03
CA ALA A 1022 29.04 -1.47 28.84
C ALA A 1022 28.08 -1.37 27.62
N LEU A 1023 26.81 -0.99 27.84
CA LEU A 1023 25.78 -0.96 26.80
C LEU A 1023 25.77 0.39 26.06
N SER A 1024 26.81 0.65 25.27
CA SER A 1024 27.02 1.94 24.59
C SER A 1024 25.95 2.30 23.56
N ARG A 1025 25.25 1.31 22.98
CA ARG A 1025 24.16 1.49 21.99
C ARG A 1025 22.76 1.56 22.61
N LEU A 1026 22.65 1.57 23.94
CA LEU A 1026 21.36 1.55 24.62
C LEU A 1026 20.61 2.87 24.42
N GLU A 1027 19.40 2.78 23.85
CA GLU A 1027 18.51 3.90 23.56
C GLU A 1027 17.29 3.94 24.49
N SER A 1028 16.87 2.79 25.05
CA SER A 1028 15.71 2.70 25.95
C SER A 1028 15.99 1.80 27.14
N LEU A 1029 15.75 2.30 28.35
CA LEU A 1029 15.84 1.54 29.60
C LEU A 1029 14.51 1.60 30.36
N SER A 1030 14.04 0.44 30.84
CA SER A 1030 12.86 0.33 31.70
C SER A 1030 13.20 -0.47 32.95
N LEU A 1031 13.02 0.12 34.13
CA LEU A 1031 13.28 -0.51 35.42
C LEU A 1031 11.99 -0.64 36.20
N ILE A 1032 11.74 -1.83 36.75
CA ILE A 1032 10.56 -2.13 37.56
C ILE A 1032 11.02 -2.76 38.87
N SER A 1033 10.71 -2.14 40.01
CA SER A 1033 10.94 -2.72 41.33
C SER A 1033 9.96 -2.14 42.33
N LYS A 1034 8.81 -2.81 42.48
CA LYS A 1034 7.72 -2.38 43.36
C LYS A 1034 8.00 -2.73 44.83
N GLY A 1035 7.27 -2.10 45.75
CA GLY A 1035 7.37 -2.33 47.19
C GLY A 1035 8.48 -1.54 47.90
N LYS A 1036 8.68 -1.82 49.20
CA LYS A 1036 9.75 -1.21 50.04
C LYS A 1036 10.84 -2.25 50.29
N PRO A 1037 12.13 -1.99 49.95
CA PRO A 1037 12.69 -0.68 49.60
C PRO A 1037 12.51 -0.26 48.11
N GLY A 1038 12.18 -1.18 47.20
CA GLY A 1038 12.05 -0.87 45.77
C GLY A 1038 13.38 -0.46 45.13
N LEU A 1039 13.37 0.61 44.33
CA LEU A 1039 14.57 1.19 43.70
C LEU A 1039 15.43 2.04 44.66
N TRP A 1040 15.02 2.20 45.92
CA TRP A 1040 15.68 3.11 46.87
C TRP A 1040 17.11 2.66 47.20
N GLY A 1041 18.07 3.54 46.90
CA GLY A 1041 19.51 3.28 47.06
C GLY A 1041 20.07 2.24 46.08
N CYS A 1042 19.29 1.79 45.10
CA CYS A 1042 19.70 0.81 44.10
C CYS A 1042 20.34 1.47 42.87
N LEU A 1043 20.09 2.76 42.66
CA LEU A 1043 20.58 3.53 41.52
C LEU A 1043 21.63 4.58 41.93
N ASP A 1044 22.09 4.53 43.18
CA ASP A 1044 23.19 5.35 43.69
C ASP A 1044 24.48 4.88 43.04
N ALA A 1045 25.07 5.76 42.24
CA ALA A 1045 26.22 5.44 41.43
C ALA A 1045 27.49 6.06 42.04
N ASP A 1046 28.60 5.32 41.99
CA ASP A 1046 29.92 5.81 42.40
C ASP A 1046 30.38 6.94 41.46
N GLU A 1047 31.34 7.78 41.88
CA GLU A 1047 31.85 8.91 41.09
C GLU A 1047 32.38 8.53 39.69
N LYS A 1048 32.77 7.27 39.51
CA LYS A 1048 33.28 6.73 38.23
C LYS A 1048 32.18 6.32 37.25
N PHE A 1049 30.90 6.34 37.63
CA PHE A 1049 29.80 5.92 36.77
C PHE A 1049 29.44 6.99 35.75
N SER A 1050 29.44 6.62 34.48
CA SER A 1050 28.89 7.42 33.38
C SER A 1050 27.64 6.74 32.80
N PRO A 1051 26.47 7.39 32.77
CA PRO A 1051 25.27 6.79 32.19
C PRO A 1051 25.40 6.60 30.66
N PRO A 1052 24.60 5.70 30.05
CA PRO A 1052 24.63 5.51 28.60
C PRO A 1052 24.27 6.79 27.84
N LYS A 1053 25.24 7.33 27.07
CA LYS A 1053 25.12 8.63 26.38
C LYS A 1053 24.01 8.67 25.33
N ASN A 1054 23.64 7.52 24.75
CA ASN A 1054 22.64 7.41 23.70
C ASN A 1054 21.22 7.17 24.21
N LEU A 1055 21.01 7.22 25.53
CA LEU A 1055 19.71 6.93 26.14
C LEU A 1055 18.67 8.00 25.78
N LYS A 1056 17.65 7.60 25.02
CA LYS A 1056 16.53 8.45 24.58
C LYS A 1056 15.26 8.25 25.42
N THR A 1057 15.07 7.08 26.01
CA THR A 1057 13.88 6.76 26.82
C THR A 1057 14.29 6.11 28.13
N LEU A 1058 13.79 6.65 29.24
CA LEU A 1058 13.96 6.10 30.58
C LEU A 1058 12.60 5.91 31.25
N LYS A 1059 12.33 4.72 31.75
CA LYS A 1059 11.13 4.41 32.55
C LYS A 1059 11.57 3.84 33.89
N LEU A 1060 11.14 4.48 34.97
CA LEU A 1060 11.41 4.04 36.33
C LEU A 1060 10.08 3.79 37.03
N GLN A 1061 9.85 2.54 37.41
CA GLN A 1061 8.70 2.13 38.20
C GLN A 1061 9.16 1.56 39.54
N GLY A 1062 8.75 2.18 40.64
CA GLY A 1062 9.08 1.75 42.00
C GLY A 1062 9.80 2.79 42.85
N ASN A 1063 9.74 2.60 44.17
CA ASN A 1063 10.11 3.59 45.17
C ASN A 1063 11.58 4.02 45.07
N LEU A 1064 11.84 5.29 44.75
CA LEU A 1064 13.16 5.91 44.65
C LEU A 1064 13.53 6.75 45.87
N VAL A 1065 12.55 7.38 46.53
CA VAL A 1065 12.73 8.39 47.60
C VAL A 1065 13.41 9.69 47.13
N GLY A 1066 14.49 9.59 46.34
CA GLY A 1066 15.20 10.71 45.73
C GLY A 1066 15.63 10.40 44.30
N LEU A 1067 15.75 11.43 43.46
CA LEU A 1067 16.10 11.28 42.05
C LEU A 1067 17.62 11.02 41.89
N PRO A 1068 18.04 9.94 41.20
CA PRO A 1068 19.46 9.66 40.98
C PRO A 1068 20.20 10.79 40.25
N LYS A 1069 21.35 11.23 40.78
CA LYS A 1069 22.13 12.38 40.27
C LYS A 1069 22.48 12.30 38.78
N TRP A 1070 22.78 11.10 38.28
CA TRP A 1070 23.16 10.89 36.88
C TRP A 1070 22.01 11.14 35.89
N ILE A 1071 20.75 11.18 36.33
CA ILE A 1071 19.61 11.51 35.45
C ILE A 1071 19.76 12.93 34.88
N GLY A 1072 20.26 13.88 35.68
CA GLY A 1072 20.54 15.24 35.23
C GLY A 1072 21.63 15.33 34.14
N GLN A 1073 22.40 14.27 33.91
CA GLN A 1073 23.46 14.23 32.89
C GLN A 1073 22.96 13.69 31.53
N LEU A 1074 21.71 13.23 31.45
CA LEU A 1074 21.15 12.58 30.26
C LEU A 1074 20.67 13.60 29.21
N ASN A 1075 21.61 14.29 28.56
CA ASN A 1075 21.29 15.36 27.60
C ASN A 1075 20.53 14.88 26.34
N ASN A 1076 20.57 13.59 26.02
CA ASN A 1076 19.87 13.01 24.86
C ASN A 1076 18.51 12.38 25.21
N LEU A 1077 18.05 12.51 26.47
CA LEU A 1077 16.80 11.93 26.92
C LEU A 1077 15.62 12.67 26.30
N VAL A 1078 14.79 11.94 25.55
CA VAL A 1078 13.59 12.44 24.87
C VAL A 1078 12.34 12.17 25.70
N LYS A 1079 12.25 10.97 26.30
CA LYS A 1079 11.10 10.54 27.09
C LYS A 1079 11.52 10.03 28.48
N LEU A 1080 10.92 10.60 29.53
CA LEU A 1080 11.04 10.12 30.89
C LEU A 1080 9.66 9.73 31.43
N LYS A 1081 9.54 8.52 31.99
CA LYS A 1081 8.36 8.09 32.75
C LYS A 1081 8.76 7.69 34.15
N LEU A 1082 8.20 8.37 35.14
CA LEU A 1082 8.30 8.03 36.56
C LEU A 1082 6.95 7.47 37.00
N SER A 1083 6.98 6.36 37.73
CA SER A 1083 5.78 5.74 38.27
C SER A 1083 6.07 5.08 39.62
N GLU A 1084 5.21 5.28 40.60
CA GLU A 1084 5.35 4.72 41.95
C GLU A 1084 6.70 5.07 42.60
N THR A 1085 7.28 6.22 42.25
CA THR A 1085 8.64 6.59 42.64
C THR A 1085 8.74 7.21 44.03
N GLY A 1086 7.66 7.76 44.59
CA GLY A 1086 7.64 8.30 45.94
C GLY A 1086 8.76 9.32 46.23
N LEU A 1087 9.05 10.23 45.30
CA LEU A 1087 10.08 11.25 45.47
C LEU A 1087 9.68 12.23 46.58
N LYS A 1088 10.52 12.39 47.62
CA LYS A 1088 10.23 13.27 48.77
C LYS A 1088 10.40 14.76 48.47
N ASP A 1089 11.47 15.11 47.77
CA ASP A 1089 11.79 16.48 47.37
C ASP A 1089 11.35 16.71 45.91
N HIS A 1090 10.11 17.15 45.74
CA HIS A 1090 9.51 17.34 44.43
C HIS A 1090 10.11 18.56 43.72
N ASP A 1091 10.41 19.65 44.43
CA ASP A 1091 11.00 20.86 43.86
C ASP A 1091 12.40 20.60 43.31
N ALA A 1092 13.28 19.95 44.07
CA ALA A 1092 14.62 19.62 43.58
C ALA A 1092 14.56 18.66 42.38
N ALA A 1093 13.65 17.68 42.38
CA ALA A 1093 13.46 16.78 41.26
C ALA A 1093 13.01 17.53 40.00
N ILE A 1094 11.99 18.40 40.10
CA ILE A 1094 11.48 19.21 39.00
C ILE A 1094 12.57 20.11 38.43
N GLN A 1095 13.39 20.75 39.28
CA GLN A 1095 14.52 21.58 38.82
C GLN A 1095 15.55 20.79 38.02
N VAL A 1096 15.88 19.56 38.43
CA VAL A 1096 16.82 18.70 37.70
C VAL A 1096 16.22 18.29 36.35
N LEU A 1097 14.96 17.87 36.35
CA LEU A 1097 14.25 17.46 35.13
C LEU A 1097 14.07 18.63 34.15
N GLY A 1098 13.80 19.83 34.67
CA GLY A 1098 13.61 21.06 33.89
C GLY A 1098 14.85 21.53 33.14
N LYS A 1099 16.04 21.10 33.57
CA LYS A 1099 17.33 21.41 32.92
C LYS A 1099 17.69 20.47 31.76
N LEU A 1100 16.93 19.39 31.54
CA LEU A 1100 17.20 18.44 30.46
C LEU A 1100 16.87 19.03 29.08
N ARG A 1101 17.91 19.18 28.25
CA ARG A 1101 17.84 19.93 26.98
C ARG A 1101 16.92 19.33 25.92
N ASN A 1102 16.85 18.00 25.82
CA ASN A 1102 16.11 17.30 24.76
C ASN A 1102 14.84 16.59 25.26
N LEU A 1103 14.44 16.81 26.51
CA LEU A 1103 13.26 16.16 27.08
C LEU A 1103 12.00 16.74 26.45
N THR A 1104 11.33 15.94 25.61
CA THR A 1104 10.09 16.31 24.93
C THR A 1104 8.86 15.74 25.61
N ILE A 1105 9.00 14.62 26.32
CA ILE A 1105 7.90 13.91 26.97
C ILE A 1105 8.26 13.60 28.42
N LEU A 1106 7.39 14.03 29.33
CA LEU A 1106 7.49 13.73 30.75
C LEU A 1106 6.16 13.12 31.22
N CYS A 1107 6.24 11.91 31.78
CA CYS A 1107 5.10 11.22 32.38
C CYS A 1107 5.37 11.01 33.87
N LEU A 1108 4.54 11.59 34.74
CA LEU A 1108 4.60 11.46 36.20
C LEU A 1108 3.32 10.80 36.68
N LEU A 1109 3.34 9.47 36.79
CA LEU A 1109 2.14 8.65 37.07
C LEU A 1109 2.21 7.96 38.42
N GLY A 1110 1.08 7.59 39.01
CA GLY A 1110 0.92 6.73 40.20
C GLY A 1110 1.86 7.06 41.36
N LYS A 1111 1.50 7.97 42.28
CA LYS A 1111 2.34 8.32 43.46
C LYS A 1111 3.83 8.56 43.10
N SER A 1112 4.09 9.28 42.01
CA SER A 1112 5.46 9.63 41.59
C SER A 1112 6.19 10.47 42.66
N PHE A 1113 5.44 11.30 43.38
CA PHE A 1113 5.90 12.03 44.56
C PHE A 1113 5.33 11.40 45.82
N HIS A 1114 6.10 11.45 46.92
CA HIS A 1114 5.64 10.99 48.23
C HIS A 1114 4.57 11.97 48.75
N SER A 1115 3.45 11.44 49.26
CA SER A 1115 2.31 12.16 49.90
C SER A 1115 2.47 13.69 49.87
N LEU A 1116 1.84 14.32 48.89
CA LEU A 1116 1.64 15.77 48.85
C LEU A 1116 0.49 16.15 49.80
N GLU A 1117 0.47 15.63 51.03
CA GLU A 1117 -0.44 16.06 52.11
C GLU A 1117 -0.14 17.54 52.47
N GLY A 1118 -0.55 18.47 51.59
CA GLY A 1118 -0.29 19.90 51.70
C GLY A 1118 0.60 20.54 50.62
N GLY A 1119 1.24 19.79 49.72
CA GLY A 1119 2.27 20.35 48.82
C GLY A 1119 1.76 20.96 47.50
N GLU A 1120 2.44 22.01 47.03
CA GLU A 1120 2.23 22.68 45.74
C GLU A 1120 3.27 22.21 44.71
N LEU A 1121 2.82 21.75 43.53
CA LEU A 1121 3.72 21.38 42.44
C LEU A 1121 4.04 22.63 41.61
N ASN A 1122 5.23 23.19 41.81
CA ASN A 1122 5.65 24.45 41.18
C ASN A 1122 6.59 24.23 40.00
N PHE A 1123 6.19 24.66 38.80
CA PHE A 1123 7.06 24.69 37.63
C PHE A 1123 7.62 26.11 37.43
N SER A 1124 8.92 26.27 37.65
CA SER A 1124 9.61 27.56 37.64
C SER A 1124 9.92 28.11 36.25
N GLU A 1125 10.10 29.42 36.18
CA GLU A 1125 10.54 30.14 34.99
C GLU A 1125 11.82 29.55 34.37
N GLY A 1126 11.85 29.41 33.05
CA GLY A 1126 13.02 28.93 32.30
C GLY A 1126 13.23 27.41 32.30
N SER A 1127 12.38 26.64 32.99
CA SER A 1127 12.40 25.17 33.03
C SER A 1127 11.66 24.54 31.83
N PHE A 1128 12.07 23.33 31.43
CA PHE A 1128 11.39 22.49 30.42
C PHE A 1128 11.22 23.15 29.04
N LYS A 1129 12.29 23.79 28.52
CA LYS A 1129 12.27 24.53 27.24
C LYS A 1129 11.86 23.68 26.02
N SER A 1130 12.15 22.38 26.02
CA SER A 1130 11.91 21.48 24.89
C SER A 1130 10.71 20.56 25.10
N LEU A 1131 10.02 20.65 26.25
CA LEU A 1131 8.92 19.76 26.58
C LEU A 1131 7.69 20.07 25.73
N VAL A 1132 7.15 19.03 25.09
CA VAL A 1132 5.97 19.10 24.21
C VAL A 1132 4.76 18.43 24.85
N VAL A 1133 4.99 17.37 25.64
CA VAL A 1133 3.94 16.57 26.29
C VAL A 1133 4.25 16.40 27.76
N LEU A 1134 3.28 16.76 28.59
CA LEU A 1134 3.31 16.54 30.04
C LEU A 1134 2.11 15.70 30.44
N GLU A 1135 2.37 14.56 31.08
CA GLU A 1135 1.35 13.65 31.62
C GLU A 1135 1.48 13.62 33.15
N LEU A 1136 0.42 14.00 33.87
CA LEU A 1136 0.40 14.11 35.33
C LEU A 1136 -0.75 13.30 35.92
N ASP A 1137 -0.44 12.48 36.92
CA ASP A 1137 -1.43 11.89 37.81
C ASP A 1137 -1.74 12.87 38.95
N LEU A 1138 -3.03 13.17 39.15
CA LEU A 1138 -3.50 14.14 40.13
C LEU A 1138 -3.66 13.57 41.54
N SER A 1139 -3.50 12.26 41.72
CA SER A 1139 -3.59 11.62 43.04
C SER A 1139 -2.61 12.23 44.04
N GLY A 1140 -3.16 12.85 45.08
CA GLY A 1140 -2.42 13.41 46.22
C GLY A 1140 -2.00 14.89 46.13
N SER A 1141 -2.10 15.59 44.99
CA SER A 1141 -1.64 16.99 44.85
C SER A 1141 -2.71 18.03 45.21
N LYS A 1142 -2.43 19.05 46.04
CA LYS A 1142 -3.41 20.14 46.32
C LYS A 1142 -3.42 21.24 45.26
N CYS A 1143 -2.27 21.61 44.70
CA CYS A 1143 -2.15 22.70 43.73
C CYS A 1143 -1.04 22.38 42.71
N VAL A 1144 -1.30 22.70 41.43
CA VAL A 1144 -0.31 22.66 40.34
C VAL A 1144 -0.19 24.06 39.75
N LYS A 1145 1.02 24.63 39.79
CA LYS A 1145 1.28 26.01 39.38
C LYS A 1145 2.30 26.08 38.25
N PHE A 1146 1.91 26.75 37.17
CA PHE A 1146 2.74 27.03 36.01
C PHE A 1146 3.22 28.49 36.07
N GLN A 1147 4.49 28.74 36.41
CA GLN A 1147 4.99 30.12 36.45
C GLN A 1147 5.18 30.68 35.03
N GLN A 1148 5.08 32.01 34.90
CA GLN A 1148 5.33 32.71 33.65
C GLN A 1148 6.75 32.38 33.14
N GLY A 1149 6.87 32.01 31.86
CA GLY A 1149 8.14 31.61 31.25
C GLY A 1149 8.55 30.14 31.50
N ALA A 1150 7.74 29.33 32.18
CA ALA A 1150 7.84 27.87 32.15
C ALA A 1150 7.28 27.31 30.83
N PHE A 1151 7.81 26.16 30.37
CA PHE A 1151 7.25 25.38 29.25
C PHE A 1151 7.02 26.14 27.93
N HIS A 1152 8.09 26.56 27.26
CA HIS A 1152 8.00 27.30 26.00
C HIS A 1152 7.32 26.54 24.84
N ASN A 1153 7.44 25.21 24.80
CA ASN A 1153 7.01 24.36 23.68
C ASN A 1153 5.89 23.37 24.02
N LEU A 1154 5.26 23.48 25.19
CA LEU A 1154 4.24 22.52 25.62
C LEU A 1154 2.99 22.65 24.75
N GLU A 1155 2.62 21.56 24.08
CA GLU A 1155 1.46 21.52 23.19
C GLU A 1155 0.30 20.68 23.77
N LEU A 1156 0.62 19.68 24.60
CA LEU A 1156 -0.35 18.75 25.17
C LEU A 1156 -0.11 18.54 26.68
N LEU A 1157 -1.16 18.77 27.47
CA LEU A 1157 -1.23 18.41 28.88
C LEU A 1157 -2.23 17.27 29.09
N GLU A 1158 -1.76 16.09 29.48
CA GLU A 1158 -2.61 14.95 29.84
C GLU A 1158 -2.69 14.84 31.37
N LEU A 1159 -3.92 14.79 31.88
CA LEU A 1159 -4.23 14.70 33.31
C LEU A 1159 -4.94 13.38 33.56
N ASP A 1160 -4.32 12.51 34.35
CA ASP A 1160 -4.87 11.23 34.76
C ASP A 1160 -5.60 11.39 36.11
N CYS A 1161 -6.87 11.01 36.12
CA CYS A 1161 -7.81 11.19 37.23
C CYS A 1161 -8.38 9.86 37.75
N GLU A 1162 -7.77 8.70 37.47
CA GLU A 1162 -8.30 7.41 37.95
C GLU A 1162 -8.43 7.38 39.50
N PRO A 1163 -9.66 7.25 40.05
CA PRO A 1163 -9.85 7.03 41.49
C PRO A 1163 -9.34 5.63 41.85
N ARG A 1164 -8.45 5.52 42.84
CA ARG A 1164 -7.97 4.23 43.32
C ARG A 1164 -8.65 3.86 44.62
N GLU A 1165 -9.19 2.64 44.69
CA GLU A 1165 -9.70 2.05 45.92
C GLU A 1165 -8.54 1.92 46.94
N LEU A 1166 -8.68 2.60 48.07
CA LEU A 1166 -7.91 2.26 49.26
C LEU A 1166 -8.46 0.94 49.84
N SER A 1167 -7.61 0.17 50.51
CA SER A 1167 -7.93 -1.10 51.19
C SER A 1167 -8.97 -1.00 52.32
N ALA A 1168 -9.75 0.07 52.38
CA ALA A 1168 -10.81 0.37 53.33
C ALA A 1168 -12.06 1.03 52.68
N GLY A 1169 -12.26 0.90 51.36
CA GLY A 1169 -13.50 1.32 50.68
C GLY A 1169 -13.75 2.84 50.60
N HIS A 1170 -12.77 3.68 50.94
CA HIS A 1170 -12.86 5.13 50.81
C HIS A 1170 -12.20 5.57 49.50
N ILE A 1171 -12.96 6.30 48.67
CA ILE A 1171 -12.46 6.97 47.46
C ILE A 1171 -11.86 8.31 47.87
N GLU A 1172 -10.60 8.56 47.51
CA GLU A 1172 -9.91 9.82 47.81
C GLU A 1172 -10.47 10.96 46.93
N GLU A 1173 -10.93 12.06 47.54
CA GLU A 1173 -11.47 13.23 46.83
C GLU A 1173 -10.37 13.98 46.05
N ILE A 1174 -10.54 14.14 44.72
CA ILE A 1174 -9.62 14.94 43.90
C ILE A 1174 -9.91 16.45 44.13
N LYS A 1175 -9.08 17.13 44.93
CA LYS A 1175 -9.18 18.57 45.26
C LYS A 1175 -8.08 19.43 44.64
N THR A 1176 -7.44 18.96 43.57
CA THR A 1176 -6.29 19.65 42.95
C THR A 1176 -6.74 20.94 42.25
N LYS A 1177 -6.15 22.08 42.60
CA LYS A 1177 -6.32 23.37 41.90
C LYS A 1177 -5.21 23.60 40.87
N PHE A 1178 -5.51 24.28 39.77
CA PHE A 1178 -4.53 24.71 38.77
C PHE A 1178 -4.29 26.21 38.86
N SER A 1179 -3.14 26.70 38.40
CA SER A 1179 -2.90 28.13 38.16
C SER A 1179 -1.80 28.35 37.14
N GLY A 1180 -1.90 29.41 36.34
CA GLY A 1180 -0.86 29.79 35.37
C GLY A 1180 -0.94 29.11 34.01
N LEU A 1181 -2.06 28.45 33.69
CA LEU A 1181 -2.30 27.85 32.36
C LEU A 1181 -2.38 28.93 31.27
N GLU A 1182 -2.76 30.15 31.63
CA GLU A 1182 -2.78 31.34 30.78
C GLU A 1182 -1.38 31.72 30.27
N PHE A 1183 -0.32 31.34 30.98
CA PHE A 1183 1.07 31.66 30.61
C PHE A 1183 1.70 30.68 29.61
N LEU A 1184 0.99 29.61 29.22
CA LEU A 1184 1.51 28.59 28.29
C LEU A 1184 1.32 29.06 26.82
N PRO A 1185 2.39 29.41 26.09
CA PRO A 1185 2.24 30.13 24.81
C PRO A 1185 1.90 29.25 23.61
N ARG A 1186 2.14 27.93 23.70
CA ARG A 1186 1.98 26.95 22.61
C ARG A 1186 1.00 25.82 22.91
N ILE A 1187 0.30 25.88 24.04
CA ILE A 1187 -0.65 24.84 24.44
C ILE A 1187 -1.80 24.77 23.41
N LYS A 1188 -2.08 23.56 22.92
CA LYS A 1188 -3.14 23.30 21.94
C LYS A 1188 -4.28 22.51 22.55
N GLU A 1189 -3.94 21.55 23.41
CA GLU A 1189 -4.90 20.58 23.93
C GLU A 1189 -4.61 20.23 25.39
N VAL A 1190 -5.67 20.15 26.20
CA VAL A 1190 -5.65 19.57 27.55
C VAL A 1190 -6.58 18.35 27.55
N ARG A 1191 -6.12 17.21 28.05
CA ARG A 1191 -6.89 15.97 28.10
C ARG A 1191 -7.08 15.49 29.54
N LEU A 1192 -8.32 15.16 29.88
CA LEU A 1192 -8.67 14.47 31.12
C LEU A 1192 -8.92 12.99 30.82
N GLN A 1193 -8.15 12.09 31.43
CA GLN A 1193 -8.26 10.63 31.34
C GLN A 1193 -8.82 10.01 32.63
N GLY A 1194 -9.72 9.03 32.53
CA GLY A 1194 -10.27 8.26 33.66
C GLY A 1194 -11.70 7.72 33.44
N TYR A 1195 -12.13 6.73 34.23
CA TYR A 1195 -13.51 6.21 34.22
C TYR A 1195 -14.45 7.17 34.98
N PHE A 1196 -15.24 7.95 34.24
CA PHE A 1196 -16.10 8.98 34.81
C PHE A 1196 -17.45 8.43 35.30
N TYR A 1197 -17.56 8.06 36.57
CA TYR A 1197 -18.87 7.95 37.24
C TYR A 1197 -19.31 9.31 37.78
N GLY A 1198 -19.64 10.26 36.89
CA GLY A 1198 -20.51 11.42 37.17
C GLY A 1198 -20.30 12.23 38.47
N SER A 1199 -19.12 12.21 39.11
CA SER A 1199 -18.93 12.80 40.44
C SER A 1199 -18.90 14.33 40.34
N CYS A 1200 -19.48 15.01 41.34
CA CYS A 1200 -19.59 16.48 41.40
C CYS A 1200 -18.23 17.20 41.30
N ASP A 1201 -17.13 16.53 41.67
CA ASP A 1201 -15.80 17.15 41.77
C ASP A 1201 -15.00 17.10 40.46
N THR A 1202 -15.20 16.09 39.60
CA THR A 1202 -14.63 16.10 38.24
C THR A 1202 -15.24 17.21 37.38
N ARG A 1203 -16.50 17.55 37.64
CA ARG A 1203 -17.19 18.69 37.02
C ARG A 1203 -16.58 20.03 37.47
N LYS A 1204 -16.33 20.22 38.76
CA LYS A 1204 -15.66 21.43 39.29
C LYS A 1204 -14.25 21.58 38.73
N LEU A 1205 -13.46 20.50 38.66
CA LEU A 1205 -12.13 20.53 38.05
C LEU A 1205 -12.20 20.90 36.56
N LYS A 1206 -13.17 20.34 35.83
CA LYS A 1206 -13.40 20.69 34.43
C LYS A 1206 -13.77 22.17 34.27
N GLU A 1207 -14.63 22.69 35.13
CA GLU A 1207 -15.04 24.10 35.14
C GLU A 1207 -13.86 25.04 35.47
N ASP A 1208 -13.03 24.70 36.46
CA ASP A 1208 -11.80 25.44 36.81
C ASP A 1208 -10.79 25.47 35.66
N LEU A 1209 -10.54 24.31 35.03
CA LEU A 1209 -9.67 24.22 33.85
C LEU A 1209 -10.24 25.03 32.68
N LEU A 1210 -11.55 24.98 32.42
CA LEU A 1210 -12.16 25.78 31.36
C LEU A 1210 -12.03 27.28 31.61
N ALA A 1211 -12.19 27.73 32.86
CA ALA A 1211 -12.00 29.13 33.22
C ALA A 1211 -10.57 29.60 32.91
N GLN A 1212 -9.55 28.87 33.36
CA GLN A 1212 -8.15 29.24 33.13
C GLN A 1212 -7.73 29.13 31.65
N LEU A 1213 -8.21 28.10 30.94
CA LEU A 1213 -7.94 27.95 29.51
C LEU A 1213 -8.62 29.04 28.67
N SER A 1214 -9.72 29.63 29.15
CA SER A 1214 -10.39 30.75 28.48
C SER A 1214 -9.58 32.06 28.53
N GLU A 1215 -8.76 32.23 29.57
CA GLU A 1215 -7.85 33.37 29.74
C GLU A 1215 -6.57 33.24 28.90
N ASN A 1216 -6.28 32.04 28.39
CA ASN A 1216 -5.15 31.82 27.50
C ASN A 1216 -5.42 32.41 26.09
N PRO A 1217 -4.50 33.22 25.52
CA PRO A 1217 -4.69 33.88 24.23
C PRO A 1217 -4.86 32.91 23.04
N LYS A 1218 -4.45 31.64 23.18
CA LYS A 1218 -4.60 30.60 22.15
C LYS A 1218 -5.88 29.76 22.27
N LYS A 1219 -6.66 29.93 23.35
CA LYS A 1219 -7.91 29.19 23.62
C LYS A 1219 -7.79 27.67 23.36
N PRO A 1220 -6.88 26.97 24.08
CA PRO A 1220 -6.66 25.52 23.91
C PRO A 1220 -7.93 24.69 24.13
N ILE A 1221 -8.02 23.54 23.44
CA ILE A 1221 -9.18 22.65 23.51
C ILE A 1221 -9.06 21.73 24.72
N LEU A 1222 -10.10 21.67 25.55
CA LEU A 1222 -10.24 20.65 26.60
C LEU A 1222 -11.00 19.43 26.06
N LYS A 1223 -10.38 18.25 26.09
CA LYS A 1223 -11.03 16.96 25.78
C LYS A 1223 -11.13 16.06 27.00
N THR A 1224 -12.24 15.35 27.11
CA THR A 1224 -12.45 14.29 28.10
C THR A 1224 -12.47 12.94 27.38
N SER A 1225 -11.73 11.94 27.86
CA SER A 1225 -11.86 10.58 27.32
C SER A 1225 -13.28 10.07 27.55
N ARG A 1226 -13.85 9.36 26.56
CA ARG A 1226 -15.10 8.62 26.74
C ARG A 1226 -14.84 7.29 27.42
#